data_AF-A0A538A2K8-F1
#
_entry.id   AF-A0A538A2K8-F1
#
_cell.length_a   1.000
_cell.length_b   1.000
_cell.length_c   1.000
_cell.angle_alpha   90.00
_cell.angle_beta   90.00
_cell.angle_gamma   90.00
#
_symmetry.space_group_name_H-M   'P 1'
#
loop_
_entity.id
_entity.type
_entity.pdbx_description
1 polymer ?
#
loop_
_entity_poly.entity_id
_entity_poly.type
_entity_poly.pdbx_seq_one_letter_code
_entity_poly.pdbx_strand_id
1 'polypeptide(L)'
;MLHRVLCPALVGRDDELFVLEDALLAARGGDGRFVALGGDAGMGKTRLATELAKRARRLDCAVLSGGCSEAELSLPYLPIVEAIGNYLAGEDAERLGSLLGAAREELTQLFPQLGESSEHTRGGDPGQAKLRLFEAIVALLAVPARERGLLLVIEDAHWADAATRQLLDHLARRLASLRSLVLLTYRSDELDRRHPLAPLLQTWRRAGLAEVVTLSPLDAAQIGEMISSILDERDVAAEFRDVMHRRTEGNPFVLEEMLKEAIDRGDVFRTGEHWGRRAVEDLRIPETVRDTILMRFARLEPEQAEILQAAAVLGRTFDYETLVRIVEPSESTVQEALALGDAQQLIEDPGEGATYRWRHALTQEAIADEIVRPRRQHIHSRAADAFADSGGSSLDVARHLLGAARFDEAVIACLAGADEAEASLAFAEALELLDRALPHVHDRNLRGRLLCRMGRALWVEGRTPAAEEVLREGVSELDAVGDEVEAARYRLDLGRCCWEQSKPSEALDEFERARAVLETQGPSAALAMAYMRIAGQYKFELDDERSLEAVMKAVEIAETAGADFERVWASSWAAFMLLDLGRADEAWRRLDEAFDEAQSRGFGFVARNIAYNDSWTRLHTMTSGVGDRLRVFVEPGPPVLTDMTEIANSWTRRIAGDLHGALDALRRSERAGVEMLSAKVRWRLRVERAEVLLELGRLEEAAASLPDPSERADLQDTIYDALPQVRLRLADGRLDEAVRLAREIAADAERFCPYYETLAVAVEALVAADLLDEAQAVVDVGRTYPTDAGGPYLDEAQARIFLARGRPAEAEELATGVARKAAARGFTLVEWRLRILGAEAAARSGARDEAERELADVAAAAAAANAWLIRDAARSAAAAAGLAVPGGSEPPAGDGVRGELVDVGERLVTSFFADVRGYTGIAAASAPADIADRLGALHRWASAEVGRHHGFVDKFAGDAVMATFNATGARLDHTNHALEAALALSGKAALLDLGVGIGIAVGPAIVGRAVAGANVSVLGETTNLAARLQTAAAAGEIVLSDEAHRRVADWLEERGLEAAPETLELKGFDGSQRAWRLTAGVQR
;
A
#
# COMPACT_ATOMS: atom_id res chain seq x y z
N MET A 1 -31.09 30.41 -28.21
CA MET A 1 -29.94 29.67 -27.65
C MET A 1 -29.71 30.20 -26.24
N LEU A 2 -30.05 29.41 -25.23
CA LEU A 2 -29.56 29.59 -23.86
C LEU A 2 -28.41 28.60 -23.70
N HIS A 3 -27.20 29.08 -23.40
CA HIS A 3 -26.05 28.18 -23.18
C HIS A 3 -26.07 27.66 -21.74
N ARG A 4 -26.11 26.32 -21.60
CA ARG A 4 -25.85 25.53 -20.38
C ARG A 4 -26.53 26.00 -19.10
N VAL A 5 -27.59 25.29 -18.72
CA VAL A 5 -28.14 25.25 -17.35
C VAL A 5 -27.25 24.33 -16.50
N LEU A 6 -26.01 24.75 -16.24
CA LEU A 6 -25.04 24.06 -15.38
C LEU A 6 -24.53 25.03 -14.31
N CYS A 7 -24.32 24.56 -13.08
CA CYS A 7 -23.85 25.38 -11.99
C CYS A 7 -22.40 25.84 -12.20
N PRO A 8 -22.13 27.16 -12.26
CA PRO A 8 -20.76 27.66 -12.42
C PRO A 8 -19.94 27.44 -11.14
N ALA A 9 -20.54 27.67 -9.97
CA ALA A 9 -19.93 27.43 -8.67
C ALA A 9 -19.89 25.94 -8.28
N LEU A 10 -19.09 25.61 -7.26
CA LEU A 10 -19.14 24.33 -6.56
C LEU A 10 -19.86 24.57 -5.23
N VAL A 11 -21.10 24.08 -5.10
CA VAL A 11 -21.98 24.35 -3.96
C VAL A 11 -21.98 23.17 -2.99
N GLY A 12 -21.89 23.45 -1.68
CA GLY A 12 -22.08 22.47 -0.62
C GLY A 12 -21.04 21.34 -0.54
N ARG A 13 -19.79 21.61 -0.94
CA ARG A 13 -18.67 20.63 -0.98
C ARG A 13 -17.38 21.08 -0.30
N ASP A 14 -17.47 22.06 0.60
CA ASP A 14 -16.30 22.63 1.30
C ASP A 14 -15.52 21.60 2.13
N ASP A 15 -16.22 20.75 2.87
CA ASP A 15 -15.59 19.80 3.79
C ASP A 15 -14.93 18.65 3.02
N GLU A 16 -15.59 18.11 1.99
CA GLU A 16 -15.01 17.06 1.14
C GLU A 16 -13.82 17.58 0.32
N LEU A 17 -13.86 18.85 -0.12
CA LEU A 17 -12.75 19.48 -0.83
C LEU A 17 -11.56 19.78 0.09
N PHE A 18 -11.81 20.21 1.33
CA PHE A 18 -10.77 20.42 2.32
C PHE A 18 -9.96 19.15 2.62
N VAL A 19 -10.63 18.00 2.74
CA VAL A 19 -9.97 16.69 2.91
C VAL A 19 -9.09 16.35 1.69
N LEU A 20 -9.60 16.55 0.48
CA LEU A 20 -8.83 16.31 -0.75
C LEU A 20 -7.61 17.23 -0.90
N GLU A 21 -7.70 18.48 -0.45
CA GLU A 21 -6.57 19.42 -0.44
C GLU A 21 -5.53 19.10 0.64
N ASP A 22 -5.96 18.65 1.82
CA ASP A 22 -5.09 18.15 2.88
C ASP A 22 -4.26 16.95 2.40
N ALA A 23 -4.93 15.98 1.76
CA ALA A 23 -4.29 14.81 1.17
C ALA A 23 -3.32 15.17 0.02
N LEU A 24 -3.65 16.17 -0.81
CA LEU A 24 -2.79 16.65 -1.90
C LEU A 24 -1.53 17.35 -1.38
N LEU A 25 -1.63 18.12 -0.30
CA LEU A 25 -0.48 18.79 0.31
C LEU A 25 0.43 17.80 1.05
N ALA A 26 -0.13 16.85 1.78
CA ALA A 26 0.62 15.75 2.40
C ALA A 26 1.43 14.97 1.34
N ALA A 27 0.75 14.58 0.25
CA ALA A 27 1.39 13.92 -0.89
C ALA A 27 2.52 14.77 -1.50
N ARG A 28 2.32 16.07 -1.77
CA ARG A 28 3.37 16.94 -2.32
C ARG A 28 4.60 17.05 -1.40
N GLY A 29 4.38 16.93 -0.08
CA GLY A 29 5.40 16.90 0.97
C GLY A 29 6.14 15.56 1.14
N GLY A 30 5.69 14.49 0.47
CA GLY A 30 6.32 13.16 0.52
C GLY A 30 5.59 12.11 1.38
N ASP A 31 4.45 12.46 1.97
CA ASP A 31 3.54 11.55 2.67
C ASP A 31 2.39 11.17 1.71
N GLY A 32 2.63 10.16 0.87
CA GLY A 32 1.76 9.78 -0.24
C GLY A 32 0.39 9.29 0.21
N ARG A 33 -0.68 9.70 -0.48
CA ARG A 33 -2.07 9.48 -0.06
C ARG A 33 -2.91 8.76 -1.10
N PHE A 34 -3.94 8.06 -0.64
CA PHE A 34 -4.98 7.45 -1.44
C PHE A 34 -6.34 7.89 -0.88
N VAL A 35 -7.24 8.38 -1.73
CA VAL A 35 -8.58 8.82 -1.34
C VAL A 35 -9.62 8.17 -2.24
N ALA A 36 -10.64 7.59 -1.64
CA ALA A 36 -11.77 6.96 -2.31
C ALA A 36 -13.04 7.80 -2.12
N LEU A 37 -13.47 8.47 -3.18
CA LEU A 37 -14.61 9.38 -3.24
C LEU A 37 -15.88 8.65 -3.69
N GLY A 38 -16.70 8.27 -2.71
CA GLY A 38 -18.00 7.63 -2.89
C GLY A 38 -19.16 8.61 -2.98
N GLY A 39 -20.29 8.09 -3.42
CA GLY A 39 -21.56 8.82 -3.56
C GLY A 39 -22.34 8.28 -4.76
N ASP A 40 -23.64 8.57 -4.81
CA ASP A 40 -24.53 7.99 -5.82
C ASP A 40 -24.31 8.58 -7.23
N ALA A 41 -25.07 8.11 -8.23
CA ALA A 41 -25.13 8.73 -9.55
C ALA A 41 -25.45 10.23 -9.47
N GLY A 42 -24.76 11.07 -10.26
CA GLY A 42 -25.04 12.51 -10.35
C GLY A 42 -24.57 13.41 -9.18
N MET A 43 -24.03 12.83 -8.10
CA MET A 43 -23.73 13.54 -6.83
C MET A 43 -22.58 14.57 -6.88
N GLY A 44 -21.89 14.70 -8.01
CA GLY A 44 -20.83 15.69 -8.24
C GLY A 44 -19.38 15.16 -8.19
N LYS A 45 -19.15 13.86 -8.07
CA LYS A 45 -17.82 13.22 -7.92
C LYS A 45 -16.77 13.73 -8.92
N THR A 46 -17.05 13.59 -10.22
CA THR A 46 -16.21 14.05 -11.34
C THR A 46 -15.95 15.56 -11.31
N ARG A 47 -16.94 16.37 -10.89
CA ARG A 47 -16.76 17.82 -10.75
C ARG A 47 -15.79 18.15 -9.63
N LEU A 48 -15.89 17.48 -8.48
CA LEU A 48 -14.98 17.65 -7.35
C LEU A 48 -13.54 17.22 -7.71
N ALA A 49 -13.37 16.07 -8.36
CA ALA A 49 -12.09 15.62 -8.90
C ALA A 49 -11.50 16.62 -9.91
N THR A 50 -12.33 17.20 -10.78
CA THR A 50 -11.92 18.24 -11.73
C THR A 50 -11.46 19.53 -11.04
N GLU A 51 -12.12 19.97 -9.96
CA GLU A 51 -11.65 21.14 -9.20
C GLU A 51 -10.34 20.86 -8.43
N LEU A 52 -10.13 19.63 -7.94
CA LEU A 52 -8.85 19.21 -7.35
C LEU A 52 -7.73 19.19 -8.40
N ALA A 53 -7.99 18.67 -9.60
CA ALA A 53 -7.05 18.68 -10.72
C ALA A 53 -6.60 20.11 -11.11
N LYS A 54 -7.49 21.11 -11.03
CA LYS A 54 -7.14 22.53 -11.20
C LYS A 54 -6.33 23.12 -10.04
N ARG A 55 -6.35 22.50 -8.86
CA ARG A 55 -5.54 22.89 -7.69
C ARG A 55 -4.15 22.24 -7.76
N ALA A 56 -4.07 20.95 -8.09
CA ALA A 56 -2.81 20.24 -8.33
C ALA A 56 -1.94 20.90 -9.42
N ARG A 57 -2.51 21.24 -10.59
CA ARG A 57 -1.79 21.96 -11.66
C ARG A 57 -1.29 23.36 -11.25
N ARG A 58 -1.93 24.02 -10.27
CA ARG A 58 -1.46 25.30 -9.71
C ARG A 58 -0.31 25.14 -8.70
N LEU A 59 -0.08 23.93 -8.21
CA LEU A 59 1.10 23.55 -7.41
C LEU A 59 2.23 22.93 -8.27
N ASP A 60 2.16 23.05 -9.60
CA ASP A 60 3.00 22.40 -10.63
C ASP A 60 2.99 20.86 -10.62
N CYS A 61 2.09 20.24 -9.84
CA CYS A 61 1.99 18.78 -9.81
C CYS A 61 1.48 18.22 -11.14
N ALA A 62 2.07 17.11 -11.58
CA ALA A 62 1.58 16.32 -12.71
C ALA A 62 0.17 15.79 -12.40
N VAL A 63 -0.72 15.78 -13.40
CA VAL A 63 -2.08 15.26 -13.25
C VAL A 63 -2.39 14.27 -14.37
N LEU A 64 -2.60 13.01 -13.99
CA LEU A 64 -2.93 11.90 -14.86
C LEU A 64 -4.37 11.45 -14.59
N SER A 65 -5.11 11.00 -15.62
CA SER A 65 -6.51 10.61 -15.47
C SER A 65 -6.94 9.55 -16.50
N GLY A 66 -7.71 8.56 -16.05
CA GLY A 66 -8.37 7.56 -16.90
C GLY A 66 -9.64 7.00 -16.25
N GLY A 67 -10.47 6.30 -17.02
CA GLY A 67 -11.83 5.92 -16.60
C GLY A 67 -12.12 4.43 -16.69
N CYS A 68 -12.86 3.90 -15.72
CA CYS A 68 -13.40 2.54 -15.80
C CYS A 68 -14.68 2.49 -16.66
N SER A 69 -14.89 1.36 -17.35
CA SER A 69 -16.03 1.17 -18.26
C SER A 69 -16.78 -0.12 -17.95
N GLU A 70 -18.10 -0.04 -18.01
CA GLU A 70 -19.08 -1.07 -17.64
C GLU A 70 -19.19 -2.24 -18.62
N ALA A 71 -18.53 -2.15 -19.78
CA ALA A 71 -18.47 -3.26 -20.73
C ALA A 71 -17.93 -4.50 -20.00
N GLU A 72 -18.75 -5.56 -19.88
CA GLU A 72 -18.60 -6.68 -18.91
C GLU A 72 -17.25 -7.41 -18.88
N LEU A 73 -16.37 -7.12 -19.84
CA LEU A 73 -15.01 -7.57 -19.93
C LEU A 73 -14.23 -6.37 -20.48
N SER A 74 -13.56 -5.61 -19.62
CA SER A 74 -12.77 -4.42 -20.02
C SER A 74 -11.29 -4.77 -20.14
N LEU A 75 -10.55 -4.04 -21.00
CA LEU A 75 -9.12 -4.30 -21.20
C LEU A 75 -8.37 -4.15 -19.87
N PRO A 76 -7.48 -5.10 -19.50
CA PRO A 76 -6.76 -5.04 -18.23
C PRO A 76 -5.97 -3.74 -18.07
N TYR A 77 -6.03 -3.14 -16.89
CA TYR A 77 -5.35 -1.89 -16.56
C TYR A 77 -5.76 -0.66 -17.40
N LEU A 78 -6.82 -0.73 -18.23
CA LEU A 78 -7.21 0.34 -19.16
C LEU A 78 -7.15 1.77 -18.58
N PRO A 79 -7.78 2.11 -17.42
CA PRO A 79 -7.71 3.47 -16.88
C PRO A 79 -6.30 3.91 -16.47
N ILE A 80 -5.39 2.98 -16.17
CA ILE A 80 -3.98 3.27 -15.89
C ILE A 80 -3.20 3.44 -17.21
N VAL A 81 -3.51 2.62 -18.23
CA VAL A 81 -2.92 2.74 -19.57
C VAL A 81 -3.33 4.06 -20.24
N GLU A 82 -4.59 4.49 -20.12
CA GLU A 82 -5.07 5.81 -20.52
C GLU A 82 -4.33 6.93 -19.78
N ALA A 83 -4.29 6.87 -18.44
CA ALA A 83 -3.69 7.90 -17.60
C ALA A 83 -2.19 8.08 -17.87
N ILE A 84 -1.46 6.99 -18.10
CA ILE A 84 -0.02 6.99 -18.37
C ILE A 84 0.27 7.26 -19.85
N GLY A 85 -0.49 6.70 -20.79
CA GLY A 85 -0.28 6.87 -22.23
C GLY A 85 -0.35 8.33 -22.66
N ASN A 86 -1.31 9.09 -22.10
CA ASN A 86 -1.43 10.53 -22.31
C ASN A 86 -0.22 11.35 -21.80
N TYR A 87 0.51 10.85 -20.80
CA TYR A 87 1.74 11.46 -20.31
C TYR A 87 2.95 11.06 -21.17
N LEU A 88 3.07 9.77 -21.53
CA LEU A 88 4.13 9.28 -22.42
C LEU A 88 4.13 9.96 -23.79
N ALA A 89 2.96 10.39 -24.30
CA ALA A 89 2.84 11.13 -25.55
C ALA A 89 3.53 12.52 -25.54
N GLY A 90 3.87 13.06 -24.37
CA GLY A 90 4.53 14.36 -24.21
C GLY A 90 6.00 14.31 -23.75
N GLU A 91 6.55 13.12 -23.52
CA GLU A 91 7.88 12.92 -22.91
C GLU A 91 8.87 12.18 -23.83
N ASP A 92 10.16 12.24 -23.48
CA ASP A 92 11.24 11.57 -24.21
C ASP A 92 11.38 10.10 -23.74
N ALA A 93 11.10 9.16 -24.64
CA ALA A 93 11.14 7.72 -24.37
C ALA A 93 12.56 7.17 -24.13
N GLU A 94 13.62 7.79 -24.66
CA GLU A 94 15.01 7.40 -24.32
C GLU A 94 15.39 7.91 -22.93
N ARG A 95 15.02 9.15 -22.58
CA ARG A 95 15.18 9.68 -21.21
C ARG A 95 14.45 8.80 -20.19
N LEU A 96 13.17 8.51 -20.42
CA LEU A 96 12.37 7.64 -19.54
C LEU A 96 12.97 6.23 -19.46
N GLY A 97 13.35 5.64 -20.59
CA GLY A 97 14.00 4.33 -20.64
C GLY A 97 15.31 4.27 -19.83
N SER A 98 16.07 5.37 -19.77
CA SER A 98 17.28 5.46 -18.94
C SER A 98 17.01 5.55 -17.43
N LEU A 99 15.87 6.12 -17.02
CA LEU A 99 15.43 6.25 -15.63
C LEU A 99 14.77 4.98 -15.09
N LEU A 100 14.10 4.21 -15.95
CA LEU A 100 13.41 2.96 -15.61
C LEU A 100 14.37 1.76 -15.47
N GLY A 101 15.49 1.76 -16.19
CA GLY A 101 16.43 0.64 -16.19
C GLY A 101 15.74 -0.68 -16.57
N ALA A 102 15.89 -1.72 -15.74
CA ALA A 102 15.26 -3.03 -15.97
C ALA A 102 13.72 -2.99 -15.96
N ALA A 103 13.09 -2.03 -15.28
CA ALA A 103 11.63 -1.87 -15.30
C ALA A 103 11.08 -1.53 -16.70
N ARG A 104 11.94 -1.02 -17.60
CA ARG A 104 11.58 -0.71 -18.99
C ARG A 104 11.05 -1.93 -19.75
N GLU A 105 11.66 -3.10 -19.57
CA GLU A 105 11.30 -4.31 -20.33
C GLU A 105 9.87 -4.77 -19.99
N GLU A 106 9.55 -4.82 -18.69
CA GLU A 106 8.23 -5.20 -18.19
C GLU A 106 7.12 -4.23 -18.63
N LEU A 107 7.44 -2.96 -18.87
CA LEU A 107 6.47 -1.97 -19.36
C LEU A 107 6.19 -2.07 -20.86
N THR A 108 7.06 -2.71 -21.67
CA THR A 108 6.85 -2.79 -23.13
C THR A 108 5.57 -3.53 -23.51
N GLN A 109 5.08 -4.43 -22.65
CA GLN A 109 3.82 -5.17 -22.87
C GLN A 109 2.56 -4.30 -22.81
N LEU A 110 2.57 -3.19 -22.06
CA LEU A 110 1.47 -2.21 -22.00
C LEU A 110 1.75 -0.94 -22.82
N PHE A 111 3.02 -0.58 -22.97
CA PHE A 111 3.46 0.65 -23.63
C PHE A 111 4.55 0.36 -24.68
N PRO A 112 4.20 -0.17 -25.88
CA PRO A 112 5.18 -0.55 -26.91
C PRO A 112 6.11 0.58 -27.37
N GLN A 113 5.70 1.85 -27.22
CA GLN A 113 6.55 3.02 -27.47
C GLN A 113 7.81 3.10 -26.57
N LEU A 114 7.89 2.30 -25.50
CA LEU A 114 9.07 2.23 -24.64
C LEU A 114 10.15 1.26 -25.17
N GLY A 115 9.85 0.35 -26.10
CA GLY A 115 10.86 -0.52 -26.72
C GLY A 115 10.32 -1.85 -27.27
N GLU A 116 11.19 -2.63 -27.90
CA GLU A 116 10.87 -3.98 -28.40
C GLU A 116 10.83 -4.99 -27.24
N SER A 117 9.81 -5.87 -27.25
CA SER A 117 9.66 -6.93 -26.23
C SER A 117 10.69 -8.03 -26.43
N SER A 118 11.51 -8.29 -25.41
CA SER A 118 12.37 -9.47 -25.33
C SER A 118 11.53 -10.74 -25.11
N GLU A 119 11.86 -11.86 -25.76
CA GLU A 119 11.21 -13.14 -25.46
C GLU A 119 11.72 -13.79 -24.16
N HIS A 120 12.87 -13.34 -23.63
CA HIS A 120 13.59 -13.97 -22.54
C HIS A 120 12.91 -13.84 -21.16
N THR A 121 11.96 -12.92 -21.00
CA THR A 121 11.23 -12.68 -19.73
C THR A 121 10.03 -13.61 -19.51
N ARG A 122 9.69 -14.46 -20.50
CA ARG A 122 8.56 -15.41 -20.44
C ARG A 122 8.84 -16.68 -19.62
N GLY A 123 10.07 -16.89 -19.16
CA GLY A 123 10.43 -17.98 -18.24
C GLY A 123 10.31 -17.55 -16.78
N GLY A 124 9.32 -18.08 -16.06
CA GLY A 124 9.14 -17.85 -14.63
C GLY A 124 7.74 -18.15 -14.11
N ASP A 125 7.53 -17.92 -12.82
CA ASP A 125 6.21 -18.00 -12.18
C ASP A 125 5.38 -16.74 -12.54
N PRO A 126 4.13 -16.88 -13.04
CA PRO A 126 3.40 -15.74 -13.59
C PRO A 126 2.99 -14.69 -12.55
N GLY A 127 2.86 -15.05 -11.27
CA GLY A 127 2.54 -14.09 -10.21
C GLY A 127 3.71 -13.18 -9.88
N GLN A 128 4.93 -13.65 -10.10
CA GLN A 128 6.13 -12.81 -10.05
C GLN A 128 6.15 -11.85 -11.23
N ALA A 129 5.78 -12.30 -12.43
CA ALA A 129 5.71 -11.44 -13.61
C ALA A 129 4.65 -10.33 -13.43
N LYS A 130 3.42 -10.65 -12.99
CA LYS A 130 2.36 -9.66 -12.71
C LYS A 130 2.85 -8.52 -11.81
N LEU A 131 3.58 -8.88 -10.76
CA LEU A 131 4.16 -7.92 -9.84
C LEU A 131 5.38 -7.19 -10.43
N ARG A 132 6.23 -7.80 -11.26
CA ARG A 132 7.31 -7.05 -11.94
C ARG A 132 6.72 -5.95 -12.85
N LEU A 133 5.59 -6.21 -13.51
CA LEU A 133 4.78 -5.20 -14.19
C LEU A 133 4.24 -4.13 -13.21
N PHE A 134 3.62 -4.53 -12.09
CA PHE A 134 3.09 -3.57 -11.11
C PHE A 134 4.17 -2.64 -10.53
N GLU A 135 5.32 -3.18 -10.16
CA GLU A 135 6.46 -2.42 -9.66
C GLU A 135 7.05 -1.50 -10.74
N ALA A 136 7.04 -1.94 -12.00
CA ALA A 136 7.45 -1.08 -13.11
C ALA A 136 6.45 0.07 -13.35
N ILE A 137 5.15 -0.15 -13.16
CA ILE A 137 4.13 0.92 -13.15
C ILE A 137 4.36 1.88 -11.97
N VAL A 138 4.67 1.37 -10.77
CA VAL A 138 5.06 2.21 -9.61
C VAL A 138 6.30 3.05 -9.92
N ALA A 139 7.34 2.45 -10.52
CA ALA A 139 8.57 3.15 -10.91
C ALA A 139 8.31 4.24 -11.97
N LEU A 140 7.43 3.97 -12.95
CA LEU A 140 7.02 4.95 -13.96
C LEU A 140 6.22 6.12 -13.36
N LEU A 141 5.28 5.85 -12.44
CA LEU A 141 4.56 6.88 -11.68
C LEU A 141 5.49 7.65 -10.72
N ALA A 142 6.57 7.02 -10.24
CA ALA A 142 7.56 7.66 -9.37
C ALA A 142 8.38 8.74 -10.07
N VAL A 143 8.52 8.72 -11.41
CA VAL A 143 9.25 9.76 -12.16
C VAL A 143 8.60 11.14 -12.01
N PRO A 144 7.35 11.39 -12.46
CA PRO A 144 6.70 12.69 -12.29
C PRO A 144 6.44 13.02 -10.81
N ALA A 145 6.19 12.02 -9.97
CA ALA A 145 6.04 12.23 -8.52
C ALA A 145 7.34 12.80 -7.90
N ARG A 146 8.51 12.21 -8.18
CA ARG A 146 9.80 12.72 -7.68
C ARG A 146 10.07 14.15 -8.17
N GLU A 147 9.89 14.42 -9.46
CA GLU A 147 10.16 15.74 -10.05
C GLU A 147 9.22 16.83 -9.50
N ARG A 148 7.89 16.65 -9.54
CA ARG A 148 6.91 17.73 -9.28
C ARG A 148 5.80 17.41 -8.27
N GLY A 149 5.68 16.15 -7.89
CA GLY A 149 4.49 15.61 -7.24
C GLY A 149 3.41 15.22 -8.25
N LEU A 150 2.59 14.23 -7.89
CA LEU A 150 1.63 13.58 -8.80
C LEU A 150 0.22 13.54 -8.20
N LEU A 151 -0.79 13.82 -9.02
CA LEU A 151 -2.19 13.43 -8.81
C LEU A 151 -2.60 12.43 -9.90
N LEU A 152 -2.98 11.22 -9.50
CA LEU A 152 -3.55 10.20 -10.38
C LEU A 152 -5.05 10.08 -10.08
N VAL A 153 -5.91 10.37 -11.07
CA VAL A 153 -7.36 10.26 -10.94
C VAL A 153 -7.85 9.03 -11.69
N ILE A 154 -8.60 8.15 -11.02
CA ILE A 154 -9.19 6.95 -11.61
C ILE A 154 -10.69 7.01 -11.37
N GLU A 155 -11.46 7.26 -12.43
CA GLU A 155 -12.90 7.50 -12.31
C GLU A 155 -13.75 6.23 -12.43
N ASP A 156 -14.81 6.20 -11.63
CA ASP A 156 -15.87 5.19 -11.62
C ASP A 156 -15.38 3.74 -11.43
N ALA A 157 -14.42 3.54 -10.53
CA ALA A 157 -13.71 2.29 -10.24
C ALA A 157 -14.54 1.10 -9.72
N HIS A 158 -15.86 1.23 -9.63
CA HIS A 158 -16.76 0.10 -9.41
C HIS A 158 -16.84 -0.76 -10.67
N TRP A 159 -16.80 -0.16 -11.87
CA TRP A 159 -16.61 -0.87 -13.14
C TRP A 159 -15.13 -1.21 -13.45
N ALA A 160 -14.24 -1.18 -12.46
CA ALA A 160 -12.85 -1.62 -12.66
C ALA A 160 -12.79 -3.15 -12.78
N ASP A 161 -11.97 -3.65 -13.71
CA ASP A 161 -11.58 -5.05 -13.81
C ASP A 161 -10.79 -5.52 -12.56
N ALA A 162 -10.61 -6.82 -12.38
CA ALA A 162 -9.95 -7.37 -11.20
C ALA A 162 -8.44 -7.08 -11.18
N ALA A 163 -7.74 -7.08 -12.32
CA ALA A 163 -6.34 -6.67 -12.40
C ALA A 163 -6.15 -5.16 -12.12
N THR A 164 -7.02 -4.27 -12.62
CA THR A 164 -7.06 -2.86 -12.22
C THR A 164 -7.33 -2.73 -10.72
N ARG A 165 -8.28 -3.47 -10.14
CA ARG A 165 -8.56 -3.44 -8.69
C ARG A 165 -7.36 -3.90 -7.85
N GLN A 166 -6.61 -4.89 -8.31
CA GLN A 166 -5.36 -5.33 -7.67
C GLN A 166 -4.22 -4.33 -7.83
N LEU A 167 -4.09 -3.70 -9.00
CA LEU A 167 -3.11 -2.64 -9.21
C LEU A 167 -3.43 -1.44 -8.33
N LEU A 168 -4.71 -1.05 -8.19
CA LEU A 168 -5.15 -0.04 -7.23
C LEU A 168 -4.83 -0.43 -5.77
N ASP A 169 -5.04 -1.69 -5.39
CA ASP A 169 -4.68 -2.20 -4.06
C ASP A 169 -3.16 -2.17 -3.80
N HIS A 170 -2.37 -2.55 -4.81
CA HIS A 170 -0.92 -2.45 -4.78
C HIS A 170 -0.46 -1.00 -4.67
N LEU A 171 -1.02 -0.09 -5.48
CA LEU A 171 -0.74 1.35 -5.43
C LEU A 171 -1.10 1.94 -4.06
N ALA A 172 -2.24 1.56 -3.46
CA ALA A 172 -2.63 1.99 -2.11
C ALA A 172 -1.63 1.58 -1.01
N ARG A 173 -0.89 0.48 -1.21
CA ARG A 173 0.16 -0.01 -0.30
C ARG A 173 1.55 0.55 -0.61
N ARG A 174 1.84 0.85 -1.89
CA ARG A 174 3.18 1.17 -2.40
C ARG A 174 3.46 2.66 -2.55
N LEU A 175 2.44 3.49 -2.82
CA LEU A 175 2.60 4.91 -3.10
C LEU A 175 2.76 5.79 -1.85
N ALA A 176 2.57 5.26 -0.64
CA ALA A 176 2.63 6.03 0.60
C ALA A 176 4.00 6.70 0.87
N SER A 177 5.09 6.19 0.29
CA SER A 177 6.43 6.78 0.34
C SER A 177 6.81 7.60 -0.90
N LEU A 178 5.87 7.84 -1.82
CA LEU A 178 6.05 8.68 -3.00
C LEU A 178 5.28 9.99 -2.86
N ARG A 179 5.70 11.01 -3.62
CA ARG A 179 5.07 12.34 -3.62
C ARG A 179 3.77 12.35 -4.44
N SER A 180 2.83 11.48 -4.12
CA SER A 180 1.67 11.17 -4.97
C SER A 180 0.35 11.04 -4.21
N LEU A 181 -0.71 11.63 -4.76
CA LEU A 181 -2.10 11.40 -4.37
C LEU A 181 -2.80 10.57 -5.45
N VAL A 182 -3.42 9.46 -5.06
CA VAL A 182 -4.43 8.77 -5.89
C VAL A 182 -5.82 9.19 -5.45
N LEU A 183 -6.65 9.64 -6.40
CA LEU A 183 -8.07 9.90 -6.21
C LEU A 183 -8.88 8.89 -7.02
N LEU A 184 -9.57 7.99 -6.31
CA LEU A 184 -10.49 7.01 -6.86
C LEU A 184 -11.93 7.52 -6.73
N THR A 185 -12.77 7.44 -7.77
CA THR A 185 -14.22 7.74 -7.63
C THR A 185 -15.07 6.48 -7.81
N TYR A 186 -16.21 6.37 -7.12
CA TYR A 186 -17.11 5.21 -7.26
C TYR A 186 -18.59 5.56 -7.00
N ARG A 187 -19.52 4.75 -7.55
CA ARG A 187 -20.95 4.80 -7.25
C ARG A 187 -21.27 4.00 -5.99
N SER A 188 -21.91 4.63 -5.01
CA SER A 188 -22.38 3.95 -3.78
C SER A 188 -23.66 3.15 -4.01
N ASP A 189 -24.45 3.55 -4.99
CA ASP A 189 -25.70 2.93 -5.44
C ASP A 189 -25.49 1.56 -6.11
N GLU A 190 -24.36 1.38 -6.80
CA GLU A 190 -23.99 0.10 -7.45
C GLU A 190 -23.27 -0.90 -6.51
N LEU A 191 -22.90 -0.47 -5.29
CA LEU A 191 -22.14 -1.30 -4.34
C LEU A 191 -23.04 -2.16 -3.45
N ASP A 192 -23.58 -3.22 -4.04
CA ASP A 192 -24.16 -4.34 -3.30
C ASP A 192 -23.11 -5.04 -2.40
N ARG A 193 -23.56 -5.93 -1.49
CA ARG A 193 -22.67 -6.61 -0.53
C ARG A 193 -21.77 -7.70 -1.13
N ARG A 194 -21.93 -8.02 -2.42
CA ARG A 194 -21.16 -9.03 -3.16
C ARG A 194 -20.18 -8.39 -4.14
N HIS A 195 -20.40 -7.13 -4.52
CA HIS A 195 -19.55 -6.41 -5.47
C HIS A 195 -18.07 -6.38 -5.02
N PRO A 196 -17.08 -6.80 -5.84
CA PRO A 196 -15.71 -7.02 -5.39
C PRO A 196 -14.97 -5.78 -4.83
N LEU A 197 -15.37 -4.57 -5.24
CA LEU A 197 -14.81 -3.33 -4.67
C LEU A 197 -15.28 -3.06 -3.22
N ALA A 198 -16.46 -3.56 -2.82
CA ALA A 198 -17.03 -3.30 -1.49
C ALA A 198 -16.19 -3.84 -0.31
N PRO A 199 -15.65 -5.07 -0.31
CA PRO A 199 -14.70 -5.51 0.71
C PRO A 199 -13.36 -4.77 0.61
N LEU A 200 -12.89 -4.46 -0.61
CA LEU A 200 -11.60 -3.79 -0.84
C LEU A 200 -11.56 -2.39 -0.21
N LEU A 201 -12.61 -1.58 -0.42
CA LEU A 201 -12.80 -0.27 0.24
C LEU A 201 -12.83 -0.39 1.78
N GLN A 202 -13.40 -1.46 2.32
CA GLN A 202 -13.38 -1.70 3.77
C GLN A 202 -11.98 -2.08 4.26
N THR A 203 -11.25 -2.90 3.52
CA THR A 203 -9.87 -3.29 3.87
C THR A 203 -8.94 -2.08 3.88
N TRP A 204 -8.96 -1.23 2.85
CA TRP A 204 -8.17 0.00 2.83
C TRP A 204 -8.49 0.93 4.00
N ARG A 205 -9.78 1.14 4.29
CA ARG A 205 -10.24 1.98 5.41
C ARG A 205 -9.84 1.42 6.77
N ARG A 206 -9.87 0.08 6.97
CA ARG A 206 -9.45 -0.56 8.24
C ARG A 206 -7.93 -0.54 8.42
N ALA A 207 -7.17 -0.71 7.35
CA ALA A 207 -5.71 -0.71 7.36
C ALA A 207 -5.08 0.69 7.38
N GLY A 208 -5.88 1.74 7.16
CA GLY A 208 -5.40 3.12 7.05
C GLY A 208 -4.70 3.45 5.73
N LEU A 209 -4.95 2.65 4.68
CA LEU A 209 -4.33 2.79 3.36
C LEU A 209 -5.03 3.84 2.49
N ALA A 210 -6.35 4.01 2.67
CA ALA A 210 -7.12 5.02 1.96
C ALA A 210 -8.12 5.72 2.88
N GLU A 211 -8.26 7.03 2.70
CA GLU A 211 -9.35 7.81 3.28
C GLU A 211 -10.60 7.68 2.41
N VAL A 212 -11.76 7.46 3.03
CA VAL A 212 -13.03 7.25 2.31
C VAL A 212 -13.95 8.44 2.56
N VAL A 213 -14.19 9.23 1.51
CA VAL A 213 -15.01 10.45 1.53
C VAL A 213 -16.32 10.14 0.81
N THR A 214 -17.47 10.43 1.42
CA THR A 214 -18.79 10.11 0.83
C THR A 214 -19.59 11.39 0.62
N LEU A 215 -19.92 11.70 -0.64
CA LEU A 215 -20.76 12.83 -0.99
C LEU A 215 -22.21 12.61 -0.52
N SER A 216 -22.66 13.44 0.43
CA SER A 216 -24.06 13.46 0.87
C SER A 216 -24.95 14.25 -0.11
N PRO A 217 -26.29 14.04 -0.14
CA PRO A 217 -27.19 14.89 -0.91
C PRO A 217 -27.14 16.35 -0.44
N LEU A 218 -27.35 17.30 -1.36
CA LEU A 218 -27.40 18.72 -1.01
C LEU A 218 -28.67 19.03 -0.22
N ASP A 219 -28.52 19.78 0.88
CA ASP A 219 -29.67 20.21 1.67
C ASP A 219 -30.52 21.30 0.96
N ALA A 220 -31.65 21.66 1.55
CA ALA A 220 -32.56 22.64 0.94
C ALA A 220 -31.91 24.02 0.74
N ALA A 221 -30.99 24.46 1.61
CA ALA A 221 -30.29 25.73 1.47
C ALA A 221 -29.26 25.66 0.33
N GLN A 222 -28.49 24.57 0.26
CA GLN A 222 -27.52 24.30 -0.81
C GLN A 222 -28.21 24.17 -2.18
N ILE A 223 -29.38 23.53 -2.26
CA ILE A 223 -30.22 23.53 -3.47
C ILE A 223 -30.66 24.95 -3.84
N GLY A 224 -30.97 25.81 -2.87
CA GLY A 224 -31.30 27.23 -3.11
C GLY A 224 -30.14 28.05 -3.66
N GLU A 225 -28.94 27.85 -3.10
CA GLU A 225 -27.69 28.44 -3.57
C GLU A 225 -27.35 27.98 -4.99
N MET A 226 -27.49 26.69 -5.29
CA MET A 226 -27.26 26.13 -6.63
C MET A 226 -28.25 26.67 -7.66
N ILE A 227 -29.55 26.80 -7.33
CA ILE A 227 -30.54 27.47 -8.20
C ILE A 227 -30.15 28.94 -8.43
N SER A 228 -29.72 29.65 -7.38
CA SER A 228 -29.31 31.06 -7.45
C SER A 228 -28.12 31.24 -8.40
N SER A 229 -27.11 30.36 -8.27
CA SER A 229 -25.90 30.35 -9.09
C SER A 229 -26.17 29.99 -10.56
N ILE A 230 -27.12 29.08 -10.83
CA ILE A 230 -27.54 28.70 -12.20
C ILE A 230 -28.32 29.83 -12.88
N LEU A 231 -29.12 30.60 -12.13
CA LEU A 231 -29.99 31.64 -12.69
C LEU A 231 -29.36 33.05 -12.71
N ASP A 232 -28.21 33.26 -12.05
CA ASP A 232 -27.61 34.60 -11.85
C ASP A 232 -28.55 35.53 -11.04
N GLU A 233 -29.20 34.96 -10.02
CA GLU A 233 -30.12 35.64 -9.09
C GLU A 233 -29.55 35.69 -7.66
N ARG A 234 -29.99 36.65 -6.84
CA ARG A 234 -29.47 36.84 -5.48
C ARG A 234 -30.08 35.94 -4.41
N ASP A 235 -31.30 35.48 -4.61
CA ASP A 235 -32.07 34.68 -3.66
C ASP A 235 -33.18 33.93 -4.41
N VAL A 236 -33.62 32.79 -3.86
CA VAL A 236 -34.61 31.91 -4.48
C VAL A 236 -35.74 31.67 -3.49
N ALA A 237 -36.96 32.02 -3.93
CA ALA A 237 -38.17 31.88 -3.12
C ALA A 237 -38.27 30.48 -2.50
N ALA A 238 -38.29 30.40 -1.16
CA ALA A 238 -38.20 29.16 -0.39
C ALA A 238 -39.20 28.08 -0.83
N GLU A 239 -40.41 28.48 -1.24
CA GLU A 239 -41.42 27.58 -1.82
C GLU A 239 -40.89 26.78 -3.03
N PHE A 240 -40.17 27.44 -3.96
CA PHE A 240 -39.61 26.79 -5.15
C PHE A 240 -38.40 25.92 -4.78
N ARG A 241 -37.49 26.47 -3.97
CA ARG A 241 -36.34 25.74 -3.39
C ARG A 241 -36.76 24.43 -2.73
N ASP A 242 -37.76 24.48 -1.86
CA ASP A 242 -38.24 23.32 -1.10
C ASP A 242 -38.98 22.30 -1.98
N VAL A 243 -39.60 22.74 -3.08
CA VAL A 243 -40.21 21.86 -4.10
C VAL A 243 -39.15 21.16 -4.94
N MET A 244 -38.11 21.89 -5.36
CA MET A 244 -37.00 21.31 -6.12
C MET A 244 -36.26 20.30 -5.25
N HIS A 245 -35.84 20.68 -4.03
CA HIS A 245 -35.18 19.76 -3.08
C HIS A 245 -36.00 18.49 -2.80
N ARG A 246 -37.34 18.58 -2.66
CA ARG A 246 -38.20 17.39 -2.49
C ARG A 246 -38.35 16.50 -3.73
N ARG A 247 -38.04 17.00 -4.94
CA ARG A 247 -38.12 16.23 -6.19
C ARG A 247 -36.76 15.76 -6.70
N THR A 248 -35.67 16.45 -6.33
CA THR A 248 -34.29 16.04 -6.63
C THR A 248 -33.69 15.17 -5.53
N GLU A 249 -34.33 15.12 -4.34
CA GLU A 249 -33.82 14.52 -3.11
C GLU A 249 -32.40 14.99 -2.74
N GLY A 250 -32.05 16.21 -3.13
CA GLY A 250 -30.71 16.81 -2.94
C GLY A 250 -29.68 16.46 -4.01
N ASN A 251 -30.04 15.71 -5.05
CA ASN A 251 -29.10 15.32 -6.10
C ASN A 251 -28.81 16.50 -7.09
N PRO A 252 -27.55 16.93 -7.25
CA PRO A 252 -27.19 18.09 -8.09
C PRO A 252 -27.54 17.91 -9.57
N PHE A 253 -27.28 16.73 -10.13
CA PHE A 253 -27.54 16.45 -11.55
C PHE A 253 -29.04 16.47 -11.86
N VAL A 254 -29.85 15.92 -10.96
CA VAL A 254 -31.31 15.92 -11.09
C VAL A 254 -31.87 17.35 -11.05
N LEU A 255 -31.26 18.23 -10.24
CA LEU A 255 -31.61 19.66 -10.20
C LEU A 255 -31.34 20.35 -11.54
N GLU A 256 -30.15 20.19 -12.11
CA GLU A 256 -29.76 20.82 -13.39
C GLU A 256 -30.71 20.40 -14.52
N GLU A 257 -30.98 19.10 -14.65
CA GLU A 257 -31.84 18.57 -15.71
C GLU A 257 -33.33 18.91 -15.50
N MET A 258 -33.82 19.00 -14.26
CA MET A 258 -35.18 19.49 -13.97
C MET A 258 -35.34 20.99 -14.25
N LEU A 259 -34.35 21.82 -13.88
CA LEU A 259 -34.37 23.27 -14.18
C LEU A 259 -34.35 23.51 -15.69
N LYS A 260 -33.52 22.77 -16.42
CA LYS A 260 -33.39 22.82 -17.88
C LYS A 260 -34.71 22.49 -18.58
N GLU A 261 -35.35 21.36 -18.26
CA GLU A 261 -36.63 21.00 -18.85
C GLU A 261 -37.75 22.00 -18.47
N ALA A 262 -37.70 22.62 -17.28
CA ALA A 262 -38.63 23.70 -16.91
C ALA A 262 -38.40 25.01 -17.69
N ILE A 263 -37.15 25.33 -18.04
CA ILE A 263 -36.79 26.47 -18.91
C ILE A 263 -37.21 26.20 -20.36
N ASP A 264 -36.91 25.01 -20.90
CA ASP A 264 -37.24 24.63 -22.28
C ASP A 264 -38.77 24.54 -22.51
N ARG A 265 -39.54 24.19 -21.47
CA ARG A 265 -41.03 24.24 -21.49
C ARG A 265 -41.61 25.64 -21.31
N GLY A 266 -40.80 26.63 -20.90
CA GLY A 266 -41.26 27.97 -20.54
C GLY A 266 -42.03 28.06 -19.21
N ASP A 267 -41.94 27.04 -18.36
CA ASP A 267 -42.47 27.07 -16.98
C ASP A 267 -41.60 27.96 -16.07
N VAL A 268 -40.32 28.13 -16.42
CA VAL A 268 -39.36 29.13 -15.93
C VAL A 268 -38.88 29.98 -17.11
N PHE A 269 -38.89 31.32 -16.99
CA PHE A 269 -38.69 32.23 -18.12
C PHE A 269 -38.10 33.59 -17.70
N ARG A 270 -37.25 34.19 -18.54
CA ARG A 270 -36.58 35.47 -18.21
C ARG A 270 -37.50 36.68 -18.41
N THR A 271 -37.61 37.52 -17.38
CA THR A 271 -38.39 38.77 -17.34
C THR A 271 -37.48 39.98 -17.11
N GLY A 272 -36.79 40.40 -18.18
CA GLY A 272 -35.82 41.50 -18.11
C GLY A 272 -34.52 41.06 -17.43
N GLU A 273 -34.15 41.75 -16.35
CA GLU A 273 -32.95 41.41 -15.57
C GLU A 273 -33.17 40.18 -14.67
N HIS A 274 -34.42 39.86 -14.29
CA HIS A 274 -34.79 38.78 -13.37
C HIS A 274 -35.45 37.57 -14.06
N TRP A 275 -35.53 36.43 -13.36
CA TRP A 275 -36.29 35.24 -13.78
C TRP A 275 -37.69 35.17 -13.17
N GLY A 276 -38.69 34.99 -14.03
CA GLY A 276 -40.04 34.62 -13.67
C GLY A 276 -40.24 33.10 -13.71
N ARG A 277 -41.28 32.63 -13.01
CA ARG A 277 -41.76 31.25 -13.07
C ARG A 277 -43.27 31.20 -12.93
N ARG A 278 -43.86 30.07 -13.28
CA ARG A 278 -45.26 29.76 -12.96
C ARG A 278 -45.45 29.43 -11.46
N ALA A 279 -46.71 29.38 -11.04
CA ALA A 279 -47.10 28.89 -9.71
C ALA A 279 -46.64 27.43 -9.54
N VAL A 280 -46.31 27.02 -8.31
CA VAL A 280 -45.70 25.69 -8.05
C VAL A 280 -46.60 24.54 -8.47
N GLU A 281 -47.90 24.72 -8.29
CA GLU A 281 -48.98 23.78 -8.63
C GLU A 281 -49.10 23.55 -10.14
N ASP A 282 -48.60 24.50 -10.94
CA ASP A 282 -48.65 24.53 -12.39
C ASP A 282 -47.38 23.93 -13.05
N LEU A 283 -46.29 23.71 -12.27
CA LEU A 283 -44.98 23.28 -12.77
C LEU A 283 -44.97 21.79 -13.14
N ARG A 284 -44.88 21.50 -14.44
CA ARG A 284 -44.90 20.14 -14.99
C ARG A 284 -43.49 19.53 -15.02
N ILE A 285 -42.92 19.31 -13.84
CA ILE A 285 -41.61 18.68 -13.68
C ILE A 285 -41.80 17.15 -13.56
N PRO A 286 -41.00 16.31 -14.26
CA PRO A 286 -41.06 14.85 -14.16
C PRO A 286 -40.86 14.29 -12.74
N GLU A 287 -41.26 13.04 -12.53
CA GLU A 287 -41.11 12.34 -11.24
C GLU A 287 -39.75 11.62 -11.11
N THR A 288 -39.13 11.19 -12.22
CA THR A 288 -37.77 10.62 -12.21
C THR A 288 -36.87 11.09 -13.36
N VAL A 289 -35.57 10.84 -13.20
CA VAL A 289 -34.56 10.98 -14.28
C VAL A 289 -34.85 10.02 -15.43
N ARG A 290 -35.24 8.77 -15.15
CA ARG A 290 -35.57 7.76 -16.18
C ARG A 290 -36.74 8.22 -17.05
N ASP A 291 -37.79 8.78 -16.45
CA ASP A 291 -38.90 9.37 -17.22
C ASP A 291 -38.41 10.51 -18.11
N THR A 292 -37.52 11.36 -17.61
CA THR A 292 -36.95 12.48 -18.37
C THR A 292 -36.11 12.00 -19.57
N ILE A 293 -35.33 10.93 -19.39
CA ILE A 293 -34.56 10.25 -20.45
C ILE A 293 -35.49 9.60 -21.48
N LEU A 294 -36.45 8.78 -21.03
CA LEU A 294 -37.39 8.09 -21.93
C LEU A 294 -38.31 9.08 -22.66
N MET A 295 -38.69 10.21 -22.06
CA MET A 295 -39.41 11.30 -22.71
C MET A 295 -38.59 12.06 -23.76
N ARG A 296 -37.26 11.91 -23.78
CA ARG A 296 -36.38 12.44 -24.85
C ARG A 296 -36.16 11.41 -25.94
N PHE A 297 -35.91 10.16 -25.55
CA PHE A 297 -35.82 9.04 -26.49
C PHE A 297 -37.12 8.86 -27.30
N ALA A 298 -38.29 8.99 -26.67
CA ALA A 298 -39.60 8.94 -27.33
C ALA A 298 -39.94 10.16 -28.22
N ARG A 299 -39.00 11.10 -28.44
CA ARG A 299 -39.10 12.17 -29.46
C ARG A 299 -38.44 11.78 -30.79
N LEU A 300 -37.78 10.63 -30.84
CA LEU A 300 -37.12 10.08 -32.03
C LEU A 300 -38.10 9.27 -32.87
N GLU A 301 -37.92 9.28 -34.18
CA GLU A 301 -38.66 8.38 -35.08
C GLU A 301 -38.18 6.93 -34.92
N PRO A 302 -39.00 5.90 -35.24
CA PRO A 302 -38.67 4.49 -34.97
C PRO A 302 -37.29 4.04 -35.50
N GLU A 303 -36.90 4.47 -36.70
CA GLU A 303 -35.61 4.12 -37.31
C GLU A 303 -34.42 4.74 -36.53
N GLN A 304 -34.59 5.94 -35.98
CA GLN A 304 -33.59 6.62 -35.15
C GLN A 304 -33.49 5.98 -33.76
N ALA A 305 -34.63 5.57 -33.21
CA ALA A 305 -34.72 4.83 -31.95
C ALA A 305 -34.03 3.45 -32.05
N GLU A 306 -34.20 2.72 -33.14
CA GLU A 306 -33.51 1.44 -33.37
C GLU A 306 -31.98 1.62 -33.51
N ILE A 307 -31.51 2.71 -34.14
CA ILE A 307 -30.08 3.01 -34.25
C ILE A 307 -29.47 3.29 -32.86
N LEU A 308 -30.12 4.12 -32.04
CA LEU A 308 -29.65 4.38 -30.68
C LEU A 308 -29.82 3.17 -29.73
N GLN A 309 -30.77 2.26 -29.99
CA GLN A 309 -30.83 0.96 -29.30
C GLN A 309 -29.65 0.05 -29.65
N ALA A 310 -29.22 0.01 -30.91
CA ALA A 310 -28.01 -0.72 -31.29
C ALA A 310 -26.75 -0.11 -30.65
N ALA A 311 -26.65 1.22 -30.61
CA ALA A 311 -25.59 1.93 -29.89
C ALA A 311 -25.61 1.65 -28.37
N ALA A 312 -26.79 1.45 -27.77
CA ALA A 312 -26.91 1.10 -26.36
C ALA A 312 -26.47 -0.36 -26.07
N VAL A 313 -26.59 -1.28 -27.04
CA VAL A 313 -26.09 -2.66 -26.93
C VAL A 313 -24.58 -2.74 -27.14
N LEU A 314 -23.97 -1.80 -27.88
CA LEU A 314 -22.51 -1.69 -28.03
C LEU A 314 -21.84 -1.28 -26.71
N GLY A 315 -22.43 -0.35 -25.96
CA GLY A 315 -21.95 0.07 -24.65
C GLY A 315 -21.99 1.58 -24.46
N ARG A 316 -21.20 2.07 -23.49
CA ARG A 316 -21.19 3.48 -23.06
C ARG A 316 -20.40 4.40 -23.98
N THR A 317 -19.41 3.85 -24.67
CA THR A 317 -18.73 4.44 -25.82
C THR A 317 -18.95 3.52 -27.02
N PHE A 318 -19.07 4.11 -28.21
CA PHE A 318 -19.22 3.33 -29.45
C PHE A 318 -18.62 4.09 -30.64
N ASP A 319 -18.03 3.35 -31.55
CA ASP A 319 -17.51 3.86 -32.82
C ASP A 319 -18.62 3.97 -33.88
N TYR A 320 -18.54 5.01 -34.71
CA TYR A 320 -19.43 5.26 -35.83
C TYR A 320 -19.40 4.14 -36.89
N GLU A 321 -18.23 3.66 -37.30
CA GLU A 321 -18.16 2.63 -38.35
C GLU A 321 -18.81 1.31 -37.87
N THR A 322 -18.50 0.91 -36.64
CA THR A 322 -19.05 -0.26 -35.96
C THR A 322 -20.56 -0.16 -35.86
N LEU A 323 -21.11 1.00 -35.45
CA LEU A 323 -22.56 1.21 -35.41
C LEU A 323 -23.20 1.05 -36.80
N VAL A 324 -22.65 1.69 -37.84
CA VAL A 324 -23.14 1.59 -39.23
C VAL A 324 -23.20 0.13 -39.70
N ARG A 325 -22.15 -0.66 -39.43
CA ARG A 325 -22.10 -2.11 -39.76
C ARG A 325 -23.20 -2.92 -39.06
N ILE A 326 -23.61 -2.52 -37.86
CA ILE A 326 -24.54 -3.27 -36.99
C ILE A 326 -26.03 -2.90 -37.21
N VAL A 327 -26.33 -1.73 -37.79
CA VAL A 327 -27.72 -1.29 -38.01
C VAL A 327 -28.28 -1.60 -39.41
N GLU A 328 -27.47 -1.55 -40.49
CA GLU A 328 -27.89 -1.73 -41.91
C GLU A 328 -28.68 -0.61 -42.67
N PRO A 329 -29.09 0.56 -42.13
CA PRO A 329 -29.59 1.68 -42.94
C PRO A 329 -28.43 2.45 -43.61
N SER A 330 -28.77 3.47 -44.40
CA SER A 330 -27.79 4.43 -44.95
C SER A 330 -27.06 5.22 -43.86
N GLU A 331 -25.78 5.52 -44.11
CA GLU A 331 -24.93 6.38 -43.27
C GLU A 331 -25.59 7.71 -42.88
N SER A 332 -26.31 8.34 -43.81
CA SER A 332 -27.06 9.59 -43.54
C SER A 332 -28.09 9.44 -42.43
N THR A 333 -28.75 8.29 -42.33
CA THR A 333 -29.74 7.98 -41.29
C THR A 333 -29.07 7.80 -39.92
N VAL A 334 -27.86 7.23 -39.90
CA VAL A 334 -27.03 7.12 -38.68
C VAL A 334 -26.54 8.50 -38.25
N GLN A 335 -26.06 9.33 -39.18
CA GLN A 335 -25.65 10.71 -38.89
C GLN A 335 -26.83 11.56 -38.36
N GLU A 336 -28.02 11.44 -38.94
CA GLU A 336 -29.23 12.10 -38.44
C GLU A 336 -29.62 11.61 -37.04
N ALA A 337 -29.60 10.29 -36.78
CA ALA A 337 -29.90 9.73 -35.46
C ALA A 337 -28.90 10.18 -34.38
N LEU A 338 -27.61 10.28 -34.71
CA LEU A 338 -26.58 10.74 -33.78
C LEU A 338 -26.66 12.25 -33.53
N ALA A 339 -26.88 13.06 -34.57
CA ALA A 339 -27.09 14.51 -34.43
C ALA A 339 -28.37 14.83 -33.62
N LEU A 340 -29.44 14.03 -33.77
CA LEU A 340 -30.62 14.12 -32.93
C LEU A 340 -30.37 13.60 -31.50
N GLY A 341 -29.52 12.58 -31.34
CA GLY A 341 -29.06 12.09 -30.04
C GLY A 341 -28.32 13.15 -29.23
N ASP A 342 -27.39 13.90 -29.84
CA ASP A 342 -26.73 15.05 -29.21
C ASP A 342 -27.71 16.22 -28.98
N ALA A 343 -28.58 16.53 -29.95
CA ALA A 343 -29.57 17.60 -29.80
C ALA A 343 -30.60 17.32 -28.67
N GLN A 344 -31.00 16.06 -28.46
CA GLN A 344 -31.79 15.62 -27.30
C GLN A 344 -30.91 15.34 -26.05
N GLN A 345 -29.59 15.53 -26.15
CA GLN A 345 -28.63 15.44 -25.05
C GLN A 345 -28.56 14.04 -24.41
N LEU A 346 -28.75 12.99 -25.22
CA LEU A 346 -28.64 11.58 -24.84
C LEU A 346 -27.18 11.07 -24.95
N ILE A 347 -26.53 11.44 -26.06
CA ILE A 347 -25.11 11.20 -26.35
C ILE A 347 -24.38 12.54 -26.50
N GLU A 348 -23.06 12.51 -26.62
CA GLU A 348 -22.24 13.64 -27.06
C GLU A 348 -21.00 13.17 -27.83
N ASP A 349 -20.49 14.06 -28.68
CA ASP A 349 -19.20 13.95 -29.38
C ASP A 349 -18.09 14.56 -28.49
N PRO A 350 -17.05 13.80 -28.07
CA PRO A 350 -15.95 14.32 -27.27
C PRO A 350 -14.93 15.14 -28.10
N GLY A 351 -15.01 15.12 -29.44
CA GLY A 351 -14.07 15.77 -30.35
C GLY A 351 -12.81 14.97 -30.69
N GLU A 352 -12.69 13.74 -30.18
CA GLU A 352 -11.55 12.84 -30.36
C GLU A 352 -11.95 11.56 -31.11
N GLY A 353 -11.66 11.53 -32.41
CA GLY A 353 -11.98 10.40 -33.30
C GLY A 353 -13.42 10.38 -33.82
N ALA A 354 -13.83 9.27 -34.42
CA ALA A 354 -15.21 9.02 -34.88
C ALA A 354 -16.09 8.39 -33.77
N THR A 355 -15.80 8.74 -32.53
CA THR A 355 -16.24 8.03 -31.32
C THR A 355 -17.34 8.82 -30.63
N TYR A 356 -18.45 8.17 -30.27
CA TYR A 356 -19.54 8.79 -29.52
C TYR A 356 -19.62 8.20 -28.12
N ARG A 357 -20.09 8.99 -27.16
CA ARG A 357 -20.34 8.52 -25.79
C ARG A 357 -21.74 8.88 -25.31
N TRP A 358 -22.34 7.99 -24.53
CA TRP A 358 -23.53 8.32 -23.76
C TRP A 358 -23.18 9.29 -22.65
N ARG A 359 -23.97 10.37 -22.49
CA ARG A 359 -23.61 11.44 -21.53
C ARG A 359 -23.65 10.97 -20.07
N HIS A 360 -24.52 9.99 -19.80
CA HIS A 360 -24.72 9.36 -18.49
C HIS A 360 -24.97 7.87 -18.70
N ALA A 361 -24.46 7.02 -17.81
CA ALA A 361 -24.65 5.57 -17.84
C ALA A 361 -26.15 5.20 -17.88
N LEU A 362 -26.92 5.79 -16.94
CA LEU A 362 -28.38 5.71 -16.83
C LEU A 362 -29.15 5.97 -18.14
N THR A 363 -28.57 6.72 -19.09
CA THR A 363 -29.18 6.94 -20.42
C THR A 363 -29.05 5.70 -21.31
N GLN A 364 -27.89 5.05 -21.31
CA GLN A 364 -27.63 3.82 -22.05
C GLN A 364 -28.36 2.64 -21.41
N GLU A 365 -28.25 2.48 -20.09
CA GLU A 365 -28.95 1.46 -19.30
C GLU A 365 -30.47 1.46 -19.61
N ALA A 366 -31.12 2.63 -19.47
CA ALA A 366 -32.56 2.77 -19.66
C ALA A 366 -33.04 2.55 -21.11
N ILE A 367 -32.14 2.59 -22.10
CA ILE A 367 -32.46 2.31 -23.51
C ILE A 367 -32.17 0.84 -23.85
N ALA A 368 -31.12 0.25 -23.28
CA ALA A 368 -30.75 -1.16 -23.49
C ALA A 368 -31.76 -2.16 -22.86
N ASP A 369 -32.42 -1.78 -21.77
CA ASP A 369 -33.38 -2.64 -21.06
C ASP A 369 -34.79 -2.67 -21.67
N GLU A 370 -35.15 -1.69 -22.50
CA GLU A 370 -36.40 -1.74 -23.30
C GLU A 370 -36.30 -2.75 -24.46
N ILE A 371 -35.11 -3.28 -24.76
CA ILE A 371 -34.86 -4.16 -25.91
C ILE A 371 -35.21 -5.62 -25.56
N VAL A 372 -36.30 -6.13 -26.13
CA VAL A 372 -36.73 -7.52 -25.97
C VAL A 372 -35.65 -8.54 -26.36
N ARG A 373 -35.47 -9.57 -25.53
CA ARG A 373 -34.34 -10.53 -25.61
C ARG A 373 -33.99 -11.03 -27.02
N PRO A 374 -34.92 -11.45 -27.90
CA PRO A 374 -34.55 -11.93 -29.24
C PRO A 374 -33.95 -10.85 -30.15
N ARG A 375 -34.40 -9.58 -30.03
CA ARG A 375 -33.81 -8.45 -30.75
C ARG A 375 -32.43 -8.12 -30.19
N ARG A 376 -32.29 -8.13 -28.86
CA ARG A 376 -31.01 -7.92 -28.18
C ARG A 376 -29.96 -8.96 -28.59
N GLN A 377 -30.31 -10.26 -28.60
CA GLN A 377 -29.45 -11.35 -29.08
C GLN A 377 -29.01 -11.17 -30.55
N HIS A 378 -29.92 -10.71 -31.42
CA HIS A 378 -29.58 -10.45 -32.82
C HIS A 378 -28.60 -9.27 -32.98
N ILE A 379 -28.79 -8.18 -32.22
CA ILE A 379 -27.85 -7.05 -32.21
C ILE A 379 -26.49 -7.50 -31.68
N HIS A 380 -26.43 -8.27 -30.58
CA HIS A 380 -25.19 -8.87 -30.09
C HIS A 380 -24.52 -9.74 -31.16
N SER A 381 -25.27 -10.56 -31.92
CA SER A 381 -24.68 -11.38 -32.98
C SER A 381 -23.99 -10.51 -34.05
N ARG A 382 -24.67 -9.47 -34.55
CA ARG A 382 -24.09 -8.57 -35.56
C ARG A 382 -22.91 -7.77 -35.01
N ALA A 383 -22.92 -7.42 -33.73
CA ALA A 383 -21.79 -6.78 -33.07
C ALA A 383 -20.57 -7.71 -32.96
N ALA A 384 -20.75 -8.99 -32.61
CA ALA A 384 -19.67 -9.97 -32.59
C ALA A 384 -19.00 -10.11 -33.97
N ASP A 385 -19.80 -10.23 -35.03
CA ASP A 385 -19.29 -10.32 -36.40
C ASP A 385 -18.55 -9.04 -36.82
N ALA A 386 -19.12 -7.85 -36.50
CA ALA A 386 -18.52 -6.56 -36.82
C ALA A 386 -17.17 -6.32 -36.10
N PHE A 387 -17.05 -6.71 -34.83
CA PHE A 387 -15.80 -6.64 -34.07
C PHE A 387 -14.76 -7.64 -34.57
N ALA A 388 -15.17 -8.86 -34.94
CA ALA A 388 -14.26 -9.85 -35.50
C ALA A 388 -13.69 -9.38 -36.86
N ASP A 389 -14.54 -8.86 -37.75
CA ASP A 389 -14.12 -8.32 -39.06
C ASP A 389 -13.27 -7.04 -38.96
N SER A 390 -13.38 -6.27 -37.87
CA SER A 390 -12.57 -5.06 -37.65
C SER A 390 -11.23 -5.32 -36.96
N GLY A 391 -10.99 -6.54 -36.43
CA GLY A 391 -9.86 -6.80 -35.54
C GLY A 391 -10.02 -6.12 -34.17
N GLY A 392 -11.26 -5.99 -33.68
CA GLY A 392 -11.55 -5.63 -32.29
C GLY A 392 -11.08 -6.72 -31.32
N SER A 393 -11.03 -6.42 -30.02
CA SER A 393 -10.50 -7.37 -29.04
C SER A 393 -11.32 -8.65 -28.98
N SER A 394 -10.63 -9.79 -28.80
CA SER A 394 -11.25 -11.09 -28.48
C SER A 394 -12.22 -10.99 -27.30
N LEU A 395 -11.98 -10.04 -26.41
CA LEU A 395 -12.77 -9.66 -25.25
C LEU A 395 -14.18 -9.13 -25.62
N ASP A 396 -14.26 -8.21 -26.60
CA ASP A 396 -15.52 -7.70 -27.13
C ASP A 396 -16.27 -8.78 -27.91
N VAL A 397 -15.55 -9.50 -28.77
CA VAL A 397 -16.09 -10.62 -29.56
C VAL A 397 -16.70 -11.68 -28.62
N ALA A 398 -16.00 -12.09 -27.56
CA ALA A 398 -16.51 -13.01 -26.54
C ALA A 398 -17.79 -12.50 -25.86
N ARG A 399 -17.80 -11.24 -25.40
CA ARG A 399 -18.97 -10.60 -24.78
C ARG A 399 -20.19 -10.67 -25.67
N HIS A 400 -20.03 -10.31 -26.95
CA HIS A 400 -21.11 -10.28 -27.92
C HIS A 400 -21.54 -11.67 -28.41
N LEU A 401 -20.64 -12.65 -28.52
CA LEU A 401 -21.01 -14.05 -28.83
C LEU A 401 -21.79 -14.70 -27.68
N LEU A 402 -21.41 -14.47 -26.42
CA LEU A 402 -22.18 -14.90 -25.24
C LEU A 402 -23.56 -14.21 -25.21
N GLY A 403 -23.61 -12.89 -25.45
CA GLY A 403 -24.86 -12.13 -25.56
C GLY A 403 -25.78 -12.61 -26.69
N ALA A 404 -25.21 -13.14 -27.78
CA ALA A 404 -25.93 -13.77 -28.88
C ALA A 404 -26.36 -15.23 -28.60
N ALA A 405 -25.77 -15.88 -27.60
CA ALA A 405 -25.82 -17.33 -27.35
C ALA A 405 -25.15 -18.21 -28.42
N ARG A 406 -24.09 -17.68 -29.08
CA ARG A 406 -23.22 -18.40 -30.03
C ARG A 406 -22.09 -19.13 -29.28
N PHE A 407 -22.47 -20.09 -28.44
CA PHE A 407 -21.56 -20.62 -27.40
C PHE A 407 -20.29 -21.31 -27.93
N ASP A 408 -20.35 -22.08 -29.01
CA ASP A 408 -19.17 -22.77 -29.56
C ASP A 408 -18.09 -21.78 -30.05
N GLU A 409 -18.53 -20.68 -30.67
CA GLU A 409 -17.65 -19.57 -31.09
C GLU A 409 -17.21 -18.74 -29.89
N ALA A 410 -18.11 -18.51 -28.91
CA ALA A 410 -17.81 -17.78 -27.69
C ALA A 410 -16.70 -18.44 -26.87
N VAL A 411 -16.65 -19.78 -26.80
CA VAL A 411 -15.55 -20.52 -26.16
C VAL A 411 -14.22 -20.15 -26.83
N ILE A 412 -14.15 -20.15 -28.16
CA ILE A 412 -12.90 -19.81 -28.89
C ILE A 412 -12.47 -18.37 -28.59
N ALA A 413 -13.41 -17.42 -28.61
CA ALA A 413 -13.12 -16.01 -28.29
C ALA A 413 -12.73 -15.80 -26.82
N CYS A 414 -13.38 -16.48 -25.86
CA CYS A 414 -13.01 -16.45 -24.45
C CYS A 414 -11.60 -17.03 -24.23
N LEU A 415 -11.20 -18.07 -24.95
CA LEU A 415 -9.86 -18.63 -24.86
C LEU A 415 -8.80 -17.69 -25.45
N ALA A 416 -9.07 -17.07 -26.61
CA ALA A 416 -8.18 -16.05 -27.16
C ALA A 416 -8.04 -14.84 -26.22
N GLY A 417 -9.14 -14.34 -25.65
CA GLY A 417 -9.12 -13.29 -24.64
C GLY A 417 -8.42 -13.70 -23.34
N ALA A 418 -8.50 -14.97 -22.93
CA ALA A 418 -7.78 -15.49 -21.77
C ALA A 418 -6.27 -15.66 -22.04
N ASP A 419 -5.89 -16.00 -23.28
CA ASP A 419 -4.49 -16.01 -23.73
C ASP A 419 -3.92 -14.59 -23.78
N GLU A 420 -4.68 -13.61 -24.31
CA GLU A 420 -4.36 -12.18 -24.25
C GLU A 420 -4.20 -11.70 -22.81
N ALA A 421 -5.15 -12.04 -21.94
CA ALA A 421 -5.14 -11.66 -20.53
C ALA A 421 -3.97 -12.31 -19.76
N GLU A 422 -3.71 -13.61 -19.90
CA GLU A 422 -2.55 -14.27 -19.29
C GLU A 422 -1.22 -13.68 -19.80
N ALA A 423 -1.13 -13.34 -21.09
CA ALA A 423 0.05 -12.69 -21.68
C ALA A 423 0.27 -11.25 -21.17
N SER A 424 -0.80 -10.53 -20.83
CA SER A 424 -0.78 -9.23 -20.12
C SER A 424 -0.87 -9.38 -18.59
N LEU A 425 -0.67 -10.59 -18.05
CA LEU A 425 -0.59 -10.88 -16.61
C LEU A 425 -1.89 -10.58 -15.82
N ALA A 426 -3.01 -10.49 -16.53
CA ALA A 426 -4.36 -10.23 -16.07
C ALA A 426 -5.09 -11.54 -15.70
N PHE A 427 -4.53 -12.29 -14.75
CA PHE A 427 -4.99 -13.64 -14.39
C PHE A 427 -6.42 -13.70 -13.84
N ALA A 428 -6.97 -12.61 -13.30
CA ALA A 428 -8.34 -12.56 -12.82
C ALA A 428 -9.37 -12.38 -13.95
N GLU A 429 -8.99 -11.68 -15.03
CA GLU A 429 -9.76 -11.51 -16.26
C GLU A 429 -9.72 -12.80 -17.08
N ALA A 430 -8.54 -13.43 -17.15
CA ALA A 430 -8.41 -14.79 -17.68
C ALA A 430 -9.30 -15.77 -16.90
N LEU A 431 -9.35 -15.67 -15.56
CA LEU A 431 -10.25 -16.47 -14.74
C LEU A 431 -11.73 -16.24 -15.07
N GLU A 432 -12.17 -14.99 -15.25
CA GLU A 432 -13.56 -14.70 -15.63
C GLU A 432 -13.89 -15.26 -17.03
N LEU A 433 -12.99 -15.11 -18.00
CA LEU A 433 -13.18 -15.66 -19.36
C LEU A 433 -13.20 -17.19 -19.37
N LEU A 434 -12.30 -17.83 -18.61
CA LEU A 434 -12.24 -19.28 -18.45
C LEU A 434 -13.49 -19.80 -17.73
N ASP A 435 -13.98 -19.13 -16.68
CA ASP A 435 -15.23 -19.48 -15.97
C ASP A 435 -16.47 -19.29 -16.87
N ARG A 436 -16.52 -18.23 -17.68
CA ARG A 436 -17.59 -18.01 -18.67
C ARG A 436 -17.56 -19.03 -19.81
N ALA A 437 -16.39 -19.58 -20.16
CA ALA A 437 -16.24 -20.63 -21.16
C ALA A 437 -16.53 -22.05 -20.62
N LEU A 438 -16.13 -22.34 -19.38
CA LEU A 438 -16.11 -23.68 -18.79
C LEU A 438 -17.46 -24.45 -18.83
N PRO A 439 -18.65 -23.83 -18.64
CA PRO A 439 -19.95 -24.49 -18.79
C PRO A 439 -20.27 -24.96 -20.22
N HIS A 440 -19.61 -24.38 -21.22
CA HIS A 440 -19.83 -24.64 -22.64
C HIS A 440 -18.78 -25.59 -23.24
N VAL A 441 -17.71 -25.91 -22.51
CA VAL A 441 -16.71 -26.89 -22.94
C VAL A 441 -17.20 -28.31 -22.66
N HIS A 442 -17.35 -29.10 -23.73
CA HIS A 442 -17.81 -30.50 -23.66
C HIS A 442 -16.69 -31.53 -23.90
N ASP A 443 -15.53 -31.12 -24.39
CA ASP A 443 -14.34 -31.98 -24.44
C ASP A 443 -13.64 -32.03 -23.07
N ARG A 444 -13.30 -33.24 -22.61
CA ARG A 444 -12.69 -33.44 -21.29
C ARG A 444 -11.22 -33.06 -21.25
N ASN A 445 -10.48 -33.20 -22.36
CA ASN A 445 -9.08 -32.75 -22.39
C ASN A 445 -9.00 -31.23 -22.27
N LEU A 446 -9.78 -30.50 -23.09
CA LEU A 446 -9.90 -29.05 -22.99
C LEU A 446 -10.41 -28.63 -21.61
N ARG A 447 -11.46 -29.26 -21.07
CA ARG A 447 -11.95 -28.96 -19.70
C ARG A 447 -10.83 -29.09 -18.65
N GLY A 448 -10.08 -30.20 -18.67
CA GLY A 448 -8.95 -30.41 -17.75
C GLY A 448 -7.88 -29.32 -17.90
N ARG A 449 -7.55 -28.93 -19.12
CA ARG A 449 -6.60 -27.81 -19.39
C ARG A 449 -7.13 -26.47 -18.89
N LEU A 450 -8.42 -26.17 -19.04
CA LEU A 450 -9.01 -24.91 -18.56
C LEU A 450 -9.03 -24.86 -17.03
N LEU A 451 -9.45 -25.95 -16.36
CA LEU A 451 -9.36 -26.07 -14.91
C LEU A 451 -7.92 -25.88 -14.43
N CYS A 452 -6.94 -26.52 -15.06
CA CYS A 452 -5.53 -26.32 -14.74
C CYS A 452 -5.06 -24.85 -14.90
N ARG A 453 -5.46 -24.16 -15.97
CA ARG A 453 -5.18 -22.72 -16.17
C ARG A 453 -5.84 -21.85 -15.10
N MET A 454 -7.13 -22.06 -14.83
CA MET A 454 -7.87 -21.39 -13.75
C MET A 454 -7.18 -21.64 -12.39
N GLY A 455 -6.74 -22.86 -12.14
CA GLY A 455 -6.01 -23.23 -10.93
C GLY A 455 -4.68 -22.48 -10.79
N ARG A 456 -3.86 -22.41 -11.85
CA ARG A 456 -2.63 -21.60 -11.87
C ARG A 456 -2.93 -20.12 -11.65
N ALA A 457 -3.93 -19.58 -12.34
CA ALA A 457 -4.37 -18.20 -12.18
C ALA A 457 -4.82 -17.91 -10.73
N LEU A 458 -5.60 -18.80 -10.10
CA LEU A 458 -6.00 -18.67 -8.70
C LEU A 458 -4.80 -18.67 -7.75
N TRP A 459 -3.75 -19.44 -8.02
CA TRP A 459 -2.54 -19.45 -7.20
C TRP A 459 -1.77 -18.13 -7.33
N VAL A 460 -1.60 -17.66 -8.57
CA VAL A 460 -1.00 -16.35 -8.89
C VAL A 460 -1.74 -15.19 -8.23
N GLU A 461 -3.06 -15.29 -8.14
CA GLU A 461 -3.96 -14.35 -7.46
C GLU A 461 -3.95 -14.49 -5.91
N GLY A 462 -3.04 -15.28 -5.34
CA GLY A 462 -2.91 -15.50 -3.88
C GLY A 462 -4.05 -16.35 -3.28
N ARG A 463 -4.95 -16.89 -4.10
CA ARG A 463 -6.12 -17.69 -3.69
C ARG A 463 -5.76 -19.18 -3.56
N THR A 464 -4.59 -19.47 -2.98
CA THR A 464 -3.95 -20.80 -2.94
C THR A 464 -4.88 -21.97 -2.55
N PRO A 465 -5.81 -21.85 -1.58
CA PRO A 465 -6.74 -22.95 -1.26
C PRO A 465 -7.72 -23.29 -2.40
N ALA A 466 -8.23 -22.27 -3.10
CA ALA A 466 -9.10 -22.46 -4.27
C ALA A 466 -8.28 -22.95 -5.48
N ALA A 467 -7.03 -22.50 -5.59
CA ALA A 467 -6.10 -23.00 -6.59
C ALA A 467 -5.84 -24.50 -6.44
N GLU A 468 -5.60 -24.98 -5.20
CA GLU A 468 -5.39 -26.39 -4.91
C GLU A 468 -6.61 -27.25 -5.27
N GLU A 469 -7.82 -26.78 -4.99
CA GLU A 469 -9.07 -27.47 -5.35
C GLU A 469 -9.22 -27.60 -6.88
N VAL A 470 -9.08 -26.48 -7.60
CA VAL A 470 -9.30 -26.41 -9.05
C VAL A 470 -8.17 -27.08 -9.84
N LEU A 471 -6.91 -26.95 -9.41
CA LEU A 471 -5.77 -27.70 -9.96
C LEU A 471 -5.97 -29.22 -9.77
N ARG A 472 -6.48 -29.67 -8.62
CA ARG A 472 -6.71 -31.09 -8.35
C ARG A 472 -7.84 -31.66 -9.22
N GLU A 473 -8.90 -30.91 -9.52
CA GLU A 473 -9.90 -31.32 -10.53
C GLU A 473 -9.27 -31.38 -11.93
N GLY A 474 -8.57 -30.32 -12.36
CA GLY A 474 -7.96 -30.24 -13.69
C GLY A 474 -6.94 -31.34 -13.98
N VAL A 475 -6.01 -31.58 -13.05
CA VAL A 475 -5.02 -32.67 -13.14
C VAL A 475 -5.74 -34.03 -13.20
N SER A 476 -6.79 -34.25 -12.41
CA SER A 476 -7.55 -35.50 -12.44
C SER A 476 -8.34 -35.71 -13.73
N GLU A 477 -8.82 -34.66 -14.39
CA GLU A 477 -9.43 -34.75 -15.73
C GLU A 477 -8.37 -35.08 -16.80
N LEU A 478 -7.18 -34.48 -16.73
CA LEU A 478 -6.07 -34.75 -17.65
C LEU A 478 -5.53 -36.17 -17.52
N ASP A 479 -5.32 -36.66 -16.29
CA ASP A 479 -4.99 -38.05 -16.01
C ASP A 479 -6.06 -39.00 -16.61
N ALA A 480 -7.34 -38.68 -16.42
CA ALA A 480 -8.46 -39.51 -16.87
C ALA A 480 -8.65 -39.56 -18.40
N VAL A 481 -8.01 -38.67 -19.17
CA VAL A 481 -7.95 -38.73 -20.64
C VAL A 481 -6.57 -39.14 -21.19
N GLY A 482 -5.58 -39.38 -20.31
CA GLY A 482 -4.23 -39.81 -20.69
C GLY A 482 -3.28 -38.68 -21.13
N ASP A 483 -3.55 -37.43 -20.78
CA ASP A 483 -2.68 -36.28 -21.07
C ASP A 483 -1.63 -36.08 -19.96
N GLU A 484 -0.90 -37.17 -19.66
CA GLU A 484 -0.03 -37.30 -18.48
C GLU A 484 1.08 -36.23 -18.45
N VAL A 485 1.58 -35.80 -19.61
CA VAL A 485 2.65 -34.79 -19.73
C VAL A 485 2.15 -33.40 -19.35
N GLU A 486 0.93 -33.03 -19.75
CA GLU A 486 0.35 -31.74 -19.37
C GLU A 486 -0.11 -31.77 -17.91
N ALA A 487 -0.69 -32.89 -17.45
CA ALA A 487 -0.98 -33.13 -16.03
C ALA A 487 0.28 -32.93 -15.17
N ALA A 488 1.41 -33.56 -15.55
CA ALA A 488 2.68 -33.47 -14.84
C ALA A 488 3.25 -32.04 -14.74
N ARG A 489 2.96 -31.16 -15.70
CA ARG A 489 3.33 -29.73 -15.61
C ARG A 489 2.53 -29.04 -14.50
N TYR A 490 1.21 -29.21 -14.47
CA TYR A 490 0.35 -28.58 -13.45
C TYR A 490 0.47 -29.23 -12.06
N ARG A 491 0.99 -30.46 -11.95
CA ARG A 491 1.41 -31.03 -10.65
C ARG A 491 2.47 -30.18 -9.93
N LEU A 492 3.31 -29.44 -10.66
CA LEU A 492 4.29 -28.53 -10.06
C LEU A 492 3.64 -27.32 -9.40
N ASP A 493 2.54 -26.82 -9.97
CA ASP A 493 1.73 -25.76 -9.38
C ASP A 493 0.89 -26.30 -8.21
N LEU A 494 0.30 -27.49 -8.35
CA LEU A 494 -0.51 -28.14 -7.32
C LEU A 494 0.33 -28.47 -6.07
N GLY A 495 1.49 -29.12 -6.25
CA GLY A 495 2.41 -29.38 -5.15
C GLY A 495 2.91 -28.11 -4.47
N ARG A 496 3.08 -27.02 -5.24
CA ARG A 496 3.41 -25.70 -4.67
C ARG A 496 2.27 -25.14 -3.82
N CYS A 497 1.01 -25.27 -4.28
CA CYS A 497 -0.18 -24.88 -3.50
C CYS A 497 -0.33 -25.69 -2.20
N CYS A 498 0.00 -26.98 -2.23
CA CYS A 498 0.03 -27.84 -1.03
C CYS A 498 1.09 -27.36 -0.03
N TRP A 499 2.33 -27.10 -0.47
CA TRP A 499 3.40 -26.63 0.42
C TRP A 499 3.09 -25.26 1.05
N GLU A 500 2.52 -24.32 0.30
CA GLU A 500 2.11 -22.99 0.80
C GLU A 500 0.98 -23.05 1.86
N GLN A 501 0.25 -24.17 1.91
CA GLN A 501 -0.78 -24.47 2.91
C GLN A 501 -0.30 -25.49 3.96
N SER A 502 1.02 -25.62 4.16
CA SER A 502 1.63 -26.51 5.16
C SER A 502 1.33 -28.01 4.98
N LYS A 503 1.25 -28.47 3.72
CA LYS A 503 1.10 -29.89 3.34
C LYS A 503 2.34 -30.42 2.60
N PRO A 504 3.54 -30.49 3.22
CA PRO A 504 4.77 -30.85 2.52
C PRO A 504 4.77 -32.28 1.96
N SER A 505 4.10 -33.23 2.60
CA SER A 505 3.98 -34.62 2.09
C SER A 505 3.16 -34.68 0.79
N GLU A 506 2.00 -34.03 0.73
CA GLU A 506 1.22 -33.93 -0.53
C GLU A 506 2.01 -33.19 -1.62
N ALA A 507 2.78 -32.16 -1.23
CA ALA A 507 3.65 -31.42 -2.16
C ALA A 507 4.71 -32.33 -2.80
N LEU A 508 5.46 -33.09 -1.98
CA LEU A 508 6.47 -34.03 -2.45
C LEU A 508 5.87 -35.12 -3.36
N ASP A 509 4.72 -35.69 -2.98
CA ASP A 509 4.04 -36.71 -3.78
C ASP A 509 3.63 -36.20 -5.17
N GLU A 510 3.21 -34.93 -5.30
CA GLU A 510 2.91 -34.33 -6.62
C GLU A 510 4.19 -34.01 -7.41
N PHE A 511 5.25 -33.50 -6.76
CA PHE A 511 6.54 -33.23 -7.44
C PHE A 511 7.21 -34.50 -7.95
N GLU A 512 7.17 -35.61 -7.19
CA GLU A 512 7.73 -36.89 -7.60
C GLU A 512 6.92 -37.52 -8.75
N ARG A 513 5.58 -37.41 -8.73
CA ARG A 513 4.73 -37.80 -9.87
C ARG A 513 4.99 -36.93 -11.11
N ALA A 514 5.25 -35.64 -10.94
CA ALA A 514 5.65 -34.75 -12.04
C ALA A 514 7.00 -35.18 -12.63
N ARG A 515 8.02 -35.39 -11.79
CA ARG A 515 9.36 -35.83 -12.20
C ARG A 515 9.30 -37.13 -12.99
N ALA A 516 8.60 -38.16 -12.49
CA ALA A 516 8.55 -39.48 -13.11
C ALA A 516 8.00 -39.45 -14.54
N VAL A 517 7.04 -38.57 -14.85
CA VAL A 517 6.53 -38.37 -16.22
C VAL A 517 7.51 -37.51 -17.03
N LEU A 518 7.96 -36.38 -16.49
CA LEU A 518 8.81 -35.43 -17.21
C LEU A 518 10.19 -36.00 -17.59
N GLU A 519 10.75 -36.92 -16.80
CA GLU A 519 11.97 -37.67 -17.15
C GLU A 519 11.85 -38.43 -18.48
N THR A 520 10.65 -38.93 -18.81
CA THR A 520 10.41 -39.64 -20.09
C THR A 520 10.46 -38.72 -21.31
N GLN A 521 10.28 -37.42 -21.11
CA GLN A 521 10.28 -36.40 -22.17
C GLN A 521 11.68 -35.78 -22.38
N GLY A 522 12.60 -35.99 -21.44
CA GLY A 522 13.97 -35.47 -21.47
C GLY A 522 14.14 -34.06 -20.89
N PRO A 523 15.34 -33.47 -21.02
CA PRO A 523 15.69 -32.20 -20.38
C PRO A 523 14.77 -31.04 -20.77
N SER A 524 14.22 -30.36 -19.77
CA SER A 524 13.32 -29.22 -19.94
C SER A 524 13.29 -28.35 -18.67
N ALA A 525 12.86 -27.09 -18.79
CA ALA A 525 12.66 -26.20 -17.65
C ALA A 525 11.70 -26.79 -16.61
N ALA A 526 10.61 -27.43 -17.04
CA ALA A 526 9.66 -28.12 -16.16
C ALA A 526 10.32 -29.28 -15.38
N LEU A 527 11.20 -30.07 -16.00
CA LEU A 527 11.93 -31.13 -15.32
C LEU A 527 12.98 -30.58 -14.34
N ALA A 528 13.70 -29.52 -14.71
CA ALA A 528 14.60 -28.83 -13.78
C ALA A 528 13.84 -28.29 -12.55
N MET A 529 12.69 -27.63 -12.78
CA MET A 529 11.79 -27.17 -11.72
C MET A 529 11.31 -28.31 -10.83
N ALA A 530 10.95 -29.48 -11.38
CA ALA A 530 10.56 -30.66 -10.59
C ALA A 530 11.67 -31.06 -9.60
N TYR A 531 12.91 -31.20 -10.08
CA TYR A 531 14.07 -31.49 -9.23
C TYR A 531 14.35 -30.37 -8.20
N MET A 532 14.20 -29.10 -8.55
CA MET A 532 14.33 -27.98 -7.60
C MET A 532 13.27 -28.04 -6.48
N ARG A 533 12.02 -28.35 -6.82
CA ARG A 533 10.93 -28.46 -5.82
C ARG A 533 11.16 -29.63 -4.87
N ILE A 534 11.64 -30.77 -5.37
CA ILE A 534 12.05 -31.94 -4.58
C ILE A 534 13.23 -31.61 -3.66
N ALA A 535 14.29 -30.99 -4.19
CA ALA A 535 15.43 -30.52 -3.39
C ALA A 535 14.98 -29.58 -2.26
N GLY A 536 14.05 -28.67 -2.56
CA GLY A 536 13.41 -27.81 -1.56
C GLY A 536 12.77 -28.60 -0.40
N GLN A 537 12.03 -29.67 -0.68
CA GLN A 537 11.44 -30.51 0.38
C GLN A 537 12.52 -31.21 1.21
N TYR A 538 13.56 -31.78 0.58
CA TYR A 538 14.68 -32.37 1.31
C TYR A 538 15.40 -31.34 2.19
N LYS A 539 15.56 -30.09 1.72
CA LYS A 539 16.10 -29.02 2.56
C LYS A 539 15.21 -28.68 3.75
N PHE A 540 13.89 -28.61 3.58
CA PHE A 540 13.01 -28.29 4.71
C PHE A 540 13.00 -29.39 5.78
N GLU A 541 13.30 -30.64 5.41
CA GLU A 541 13.53 -31.77 6.32
C GLU A 541 14.99 -31.97 6.78
N LEU A 542 15.89 -31.05 6.40
CA LEU A 542 17.33 -31.05 6.73
C LEU A 542 18.09 -32.30 6.20
N ASP A 543 17.68 -32.84 5.04
CA ASP A 543 18.41 -33.86 4.26
C ASP A 543 19.25 -33.16 3.17
N ASP A 544 20.36 -32.55 3.59
CA ASP A 544 21.22 -31.74 2.73
C ASP A 544 21.97 -32.53 1.65
N GLU A 545 22.27 -33.81 1.89
CA GLU A 545 22.91 -34.68 0.89
C GLU A 545 21.99 -34.91 -0.32
N ARG A 546 20.73 -35.32 -0.09
CA ARG A 546 19.76 -35.50 -1.19
C ARG A 546 19.31 -34.19 -1.80
N SER A 547 19.21 -33.13 -1.00
CA SER A 547 18.96 -31.79 -1.52
C SER A 547 20.05 -31.35 -2.50
N LEU A 548 21.33 -31.53 -2.14
CA LEU A 548 22.46 -31.21 -3.02
C LEU A 548 22.47 -32.08 -4.30
N GLU A 549 22.18 -33.39 -4.20
CA GLU A 549 22.06 -34.27 -5.37
C GLU A 549 20.95 -33.80 -6.31
N ALA A 550 19.74 -33.59 -5.80
CA ALA A 550 18.57 -33.19 -6.58
C ALA A 550 18.76 -31.80 -7.23
N VAL A 551 19.30 -30.82 -6.51
CA VAL A 551 19.51 -29.47 -7.08
C VAL A 551 20.67 -29.43 -8.07
N MET A 552 21.74 -30.22 -7.89
CA MET A 552 22.78 -30.37 -8.91
C MET A 552 22.24 -31.03 -10.17
N LYS A 553 21.31 -31.98 -10.04
CA LYS A 553 20.61 -32.57 -11.19
C LYS A 553 19.71 -31.54 -11.89
N ALA A 554 19.04 -30.66 -11.15
CA ALA A 554 18.31 -29.53 -11.74
C ALA A 554 19.21 -28.60 -12.56
N VAL A 555 20.42 -28.27 -12.07
CA VAL A 555 21.39 -27.45 -12.80
C VAL A 555 21.81 -28.10 -14.12
N GLU A 556 22.19 -29.38 -14.11
CA GLU A 556 22.56 -30.14 -15.32
C GLU A 556 21.43 -30.15 -16.37
N ILE A 557 20.19 -30.36 -15.92
CA ILE A 557 19.00 -30.41 -16.77
C ILE A 557 18.67 -29.03 -17.34
N ALA A 558 18.79 -27.97 -16.52
CA ALA A 558 18.57 -26.59 -16.95
C ALA A 558 19.62 -26.12 -17.96
N GLU A 559 20.91 -26.43 -17.73
CA GLU A 559 22.00 -26.19 -18.69
C GLU A 559 21.74 -26.91 -20.03
N THR A 560 21.34 -28.18 -19.97
CA THR A 560 21.04 -28.98 -21.18
C THR A 560 19.81 -28.46 -21.93
N ALA A 561 18.85 -27.85 -21.24
CA ALA A 561 17.63 -27.28 -21.81
C ALA A 561 17.74 -25.81 -22.25
N GLY A 562 18.85 -25.12 -21.93
CA GLY A 562 18.97 -23.66 -22.11
C GLY A 562 18.11 -22.83 -21.15
N ALA A 563 17.67 -23.42 -20.04
CA ALA A 563 16.74 -22.84 -19.07
C ALA A 563 17.49 -21.98 -18.03
N ASP A 564 17.92 -20.78 -18.42
CA ASP A 564 18.79 -19.94 -17.60
C ASP A 564 18.16 -19.49 -16.26
N PHE A 565 16.85 -19.27 -16.19
CA PHE A 565 16.16 -18.89 -14.96
C PHE A 565 16.25 -20.01 -13.91
N GLU A 566 15.88 -21.24 -14.31
CA GLU A 566 16.00 -22.45 -13.50
C GLU A 566 17.45 -22.72 -13.11
N ARG A 567 18.41 -22.58 -14.05
CA ARG A 567 19.84 -22.80 -13.78
C ARG A 567 20.38 -21.87 -12.70
N VAL A 568 20.13 -20.57 -12.82
CA VAL A 568 20.62 -19.57 -11.85
C VAL A 568 19.99 -19.81 -10.48
N TRP A 569 18.67 -20.03 -10.43
CA TRP A 569 17.98 -20.26 -9.17
C TRP A 569 18.41 -21.58 -8.51
N ALA A 570 18.51 -22.69 -9.25
CA ALA A 570 19.07 -23.95 -8.76
C ALA A 570 20.51 -23.80 -8.27
N SER A 571 21.35 -23.04 -8.98
CA SER A 571 22.74 -22.78 -8.57
C SER A 571 22.82 -22.07 -7.21
N SER A 572 21.87 -21.18 -6.91
CA SER A 572 21.79 -20.54 -5.59
C SER A 572 21.30 -21.48 -4.48
N TRP A 573 20.34 -22.37 -4.76
CA TRP A 573 19.93 -23.41 -3.82
C TRP A 573 21.09 -24.37 -3.50
N ALA A 574 21.86 -24.77 -4.51
CA ALA A 574 23.06 -25.59 -4.33
C ALA A 574 24.09 -24.95 -3.39
N ALA A 575 24.24 -23.60 -3.42
CA ALA A 575 25.14 -22.89 -2.52
C ALA A 575 24.75 -23.04 -1.03
N PHE A 576 23.46 -22.96 -0.69
CA PHE A 576 23.02 -23.16 0.70
C PHE A 576 23.27 -24.61 1.18
N MET A 577 23.11 -25.63 0.34
CA MET A 577 23.42 -27.02 0.72
C MET A 577 24.93 -27.23 0.88
N LEU A 578 25.74 -26.57 0.04
CA LEU A 578 27.20 -26.61 0.13
C LEU A 578 27.73 -25.98 1.43
N LEU A 579 27.11 -24.89 1.92
CA LEU A 579 27.52 -24.26 3.17
C LEU A 579 27.36 -25.23 4.35
N ASP A 580 26.20 -25.88 4.42
CA ASP A 580 25.83 -26.73 5.54
C ASP A 580 26.65 -28.02 5.53
N LEU A 581 26.87 -28.62 4.35
CA LEU A 581 27.84 -29.71 4.12
C LEU A 581 29.34 -29.27 4.25
N GLY A 582 29.62 -28.18 4.96
CA GLY A 582 30.96 -27.72 5.37
C GLY A 582 31.80 -27.02 4.29
N ARG A 583 31.27 -26.81 3.08
CA ARG A 583 32.00 -26.27 1.91
C ARG A 583 31.80 -24.75 1.77
N ALA A 584 31.96 -24.03 2.88
CA ALA A 584 31.63 -22.61 3.01
C ALA A 584 32.25 -21.69 1.93
N ASP A 585 33.54 -21.84 1.61
CA ASP A 585 34.22 -21.01 0.59
C ASP A 585 33.63 -21.23 -0.82
N GLU A 586 33.19 -22.45 -1.12
CA GLU A 586 32.57 -22.81 -2.39
C GLU A 586 31.12 -22.30 -2.45
N ALA A 587 30.40 -22.41 -1.33
CA ALA A 587 29.05 -21.91 -1.14
C ALA A 587 28.97 -20.39 -1.36
N TRP A 588 29.75 -19.60 -0.62
CA TRP A 588 29.66 -18.13 -0.71
C TRP A 588 29.97 -17.62 -2.10
N ARG A 589 31.07 -18.07 -2.72
CA ARG A 589 31.43 -17.74 -4.10
C ARG A 589 30.30 -18.08 -5.08
N ARG A 590 29.68 -19.26 -4.96
CA ARG A 590 28.56 -19.66 -5.83
C ARG A 590 27.31 -18.83 -5.59
N LEU A 591 27.08 -18.39 -4.35
CA LEU A 591 25.96 -17.55 -3.97
C LEU A 591 26.16 -16.09 -4.42
N ASP A 592 27.40 -15.58 -4.47
CA ASP A 592 27.77 -14.31 -5.12
C ASP A 592 27.52 -14.40 -6.63
N GLU A 593 28.13 -15.40 -7.30
CA GLU A 593 27.98 -15.66 -8.75
C GLU A 593 26.51 -15.74 -9.19
N ALA A 594 25.67 -16.47 -8.46
CA ALA A 594 24.24 -16.59 -8.78
C ALA A 594 23.43 -15.31 -8.51
N PHE A 595 23.86 -14.46 -7.58
CA PHE A 595 23.19 -13.19 -7.27
C PHE A 595 23.50 -12.11 -8.31
N ASP A 596 24.77 -11.99 -8.71
CA ASP A 596 25.20 -11.06 -9.75
C ASP A 596 24.67 -11.48 -11.14
N GLU A 597 24.61 -12.77 -11.43
CA GLU A 597 23.95 -13.27 -12.65
C GLU A 597 22.43 -13.02 -12.60
N ALA A 598 21.75 -13.24 -11.46
CA ALA A 598 20.33 -12.93 -11.32
C ALA A 598 20.02 -11.42 -11.48
N GLN A 599 20.85 -10.54 -10.93
CA GLN A 599 20.71 -9.10 -11.11
C GLN A 599 20.92 -8.68 -12.57
N SER A 600 22.03 -9.09 -13.18
CA SER A 600 22.40 -8.66 -14.54
C SER A 600 21.45 -9.16 -15.63
N ARG A 601 20.67 -10.22 -15.35
CA ARG A 601 19.60 -10.76 -16.23
C ARG A 601 18.19 -10.28 -15.87
N GLY A 602 18.02 -9.37 -14.91
CA GLY A 602 16.71 -8.89 -14.48
C GLY A 602 15.85 -9.92 -13.71
N PHE A 603 16.44 -11.03 -13.25
CA PHE A 603 15.75 -12.09 -12.48
C PHE A 603 15.49 -11.65 -11.03
N GLY A 604 14.79 -10.53 -10.84
CA GLY A 604 14.60 -9.86 -9.56
C GLY A 604 13.92 -10.71 -8.47
N PHE A 605 13.11 -11.71 -8.86
CA PHE A 605 12.62 -12.70 -7.89
C PHE A 605 13.75 -13.57 -7.34
N VAL A 606 14.60 -14.12 -8.21
CA VAL A 606 15.73 -14.97 -7.80
C VAL A 606 16.70 -14.17 -6.94
N ALA A 607 17.02 -12.93 -7.33
CA ALA A 607 17.86 -12.04 -6.54
C ALA A 607 17.28 -11.73 -5.14
N ARG A 608 15.96 -11.43 -5.03
CA ARG A 608 15.30 -11.22 -3.72
C ARG A 608 15.20 -12.51 -2.89
N ASN A 609 14.94 -13.67 -3.52
CA ASN A 609 14.91 -14.96 -2.84
C ASN A 609 16.28 -15.36 -2.28
N ILE A 610 17.34 -15.09 -3.05
CA ILE A 610 18.73 -15.21 -2.60
C ILE A 610 18.99 -14.29 -1.40
N ALA A 611 18.64 -13.00 -1.48
CA ALA A 611 18.92 -12.04 -0.41
C ALA A 611 18.17 -12.36 0.91
N TYR A 612 16.95 -12.90 0.83
CA TYR A 612 16.23 -13.43 1.98
C TYR A 612 16.93 -14.63 2.60
N ASN A 613 17.22 -15.67 1.81
CA ASN A 613 17.84 -16.90 2.30
C ASN A 613 19.26 -16.64 2.82
N ASP A 614 20.03 -15.78 2.16
CA ASP A 614 21.35 -15.30 2.60
C ASP A 614 21.26 -14.60 3.96
N SER A 615 20.28 -13.72 4.17
CA SER A 615 20.06 -13.05 5.46
C SER A 615 19.66 -14.03 6.57
N TRP A 616 18.77 -14.99 6.27
CA TRP A 616 18.35 -16.05 7.19
C TRP A 616 19.52 -16.96 7.61
N THR A 617 20.29 -17.44 6.62
CA THR A 617 21.47 -18.26 6.84
C THR A 617 22.54 -17.49 7.63
N ARG A 618 22.78 -16.20 7.34
CA ARG A 618 23.75 -15.38 8.06
C ARG A 618 23.35 -15.14 9.52
N LEU A 619 22.06 -14.92 9.79
CA LEU A 619 21.50 -14.78 11.14
C LEU A 619 21.86 -16.02 11.99
N HIS A 620 21.34 -17.19 11.64
CA HIS A 620 21.47 -18.40 12.45
C HIS A 620 22.88 -19.02 12.45
N THR A 621 23.78 -18.59 11.57
CA THR A 621 25.21 -18.96 11.59
C THR A 621 26.12 -17.88 12.24
N MET A 622 25.53 -16.78 12.73
CA MET A 622 26.23 -15.59 13.24
C MET A 622 27.33 -15.07 12.29
N THR A 623 27.08 -15.05 10.98
CA THR A 623 28.07 -14.56 9.99
C THR A 623 27.77 -13.12 9.56
N SER A 624 28.82 -12.39 9.15
CA SER A 624 28.71 -10.97 8.79
C SER A 624 27.90 -10.76 7.51
N GLY A 625 27.20 -9.62 7.45
CA GLY A 625 26.51 -9.15 6.24
C GLY A 625 25.02 -9.50 6.16
N VAL A 626 24.37 -9.83 7.28
CA VAL A 626 22.90 -9.97 7.34
C VAL A 626 22.24 -8.73 6.72
N GLY A 627 21.42 -8.93 5.70
CA GLY A 627 20.74 -7.85 4.99
C GLY A 627 21.60 -7.00 4.05
N ASP A 628 22.91 -7.27 3.87
CA ASP A 628 23.75 -6.49 2.94
C ASP A 628 23.18 -6.52 1.51
N ARG A 629 22.75 -7.71 1.07
CA ARG A 629 22.12 -7.93 -0.25
C ARG A 629 20.70 -7.36 -0.36
N LEU A 630 20.02 -7.08 0.76
CA LEU A 630 18.69 -6.44 0.75
C LEU A 630 18.79 -4.96 0.36
N ARG A 631 19.91 -4.29 0.65
CA ARG A 631 20.10 -2.83 0.40
C ARG A 631 20.05 -2.44 -1.07
N VAL A 632 20.18 -3.40 -1.98
CA VAL A 632 20.00 -3.21 -3.44
C VAL A 632 18.53 -2.92 -3.78
N PHE A 633 17.60 -3.50 -3.02
CA PHE A 633 16.15 -3.34 -3.22
C PHE A 633 15.63 -2.11 -2.47
N VAL A 634 15.99 -0.92 -2.96
CA VAL A 634 15.52 0.38 -2.45
C VAL A 634 13.99 0.51 -2.55
N GLU A 635 13.39 -0.18 -3.51
CA GLU A 635 11.94 -0.25 -3.71
C GLU A 635 11.46 -1.68 -3.35
N PRO A 636 10.33 -1.81 -2.62
CA PRO A 636 9.65 -3.09 -2.38
C PRO A 636 9.25 -3.84 -3.67
N GLY A 637 8.67 -5.03 -3.52
CA GLY A 637 8.29 -5.90 -4.63
C GLY A 637 6.83 -6.38 -4.59
N PRO A 638 6.51 -7.32 -5.50
CA PRO A 638 5.03 -8.52 -5.12
C PRO A 638 4.86 -8.75 -3.60
N PRO A 639 3.62 -8.83 -3.06
CA PRO A 639 3.41 -8.97 -1.62
C PRO A 639 4.29 -10.08 -1.04
N VAL A 640 4.25 -11.27 -1.66
CA VAL A 640 5.03 -12.46 -1.27
C VAL A 640 6.55 -12.22 -1.13
N LEU A 641 7.18 -11.33 -1.91
CA LEU A 641 8.60 -10.98 -1.67
C LEU A 641 8.78 -9.73 -0.82
N THR A 642 7.85 -8.78 -0.82
CA THR A 642 7.85 -7.67 0.15
C THR A 642 7.75 -8.19 1.57
N ASP A 643 6.87 -9.15 1.84
CA ASP A 643 6.70 -9.77 3.14
C ASP A 643 7.98 -10.49 3.59
N MET A 644 8.62 -11.23 2.67
CA MET A 644 9.91 -11.87 2.91
C MET A 644 11.03 -10.84 3.15
N THR A 645 11.12 -9.80 2.32
CA THR A 645 12.07 -8.69 2.50
C THR A 645 11.84 -7.94 3.81
N GLU A 646 10.60 -7.73 4.25
CA GLU A 646 10.29 -7.05 5.50
C GLU A 646 10.54 -7.92 6.74
N ILE A 647 10.34 -9.25 6.66
CA ILE A 647 10.86 -10.21 7.66
C ILE A 647 12.39 -10.07 7.77
N ALA A 648 13.11 -10.06 6.64
CA ALA A 648 14.56 -9.99 6.66
C ALA A 648 15.12 -8.59 7.04
N ASN A 649 14.37 -7.53 6.78
CA ASN A 649 14.62 -6.19 7.32
C ASN A 649 14.33 -6.14 8.83
N SER A 650 13.34 -6.88 9.33
CA SER A 650 13.13 -7.06 10.78
C SER A 650 14.34 -7.73 11.43
N TRP A 651 14.83 -8.86 10.90
CA TRP A 651 16.06 -9.51 11.38
C TRP A 651 17.25 -8.55 11.42
N THR A 652 17.51 -7.85 10.31
CA THR A 652 18.65 -6.93 10.17
C THR A 652 18.59 -5.79 11.19
N ARG A 653 17.40 -5.23 11.44
CA ARG A 653 17.20 -4.17 12.45
C ARG A 653 17.26 -4.72 13.87
N ARG A 654 16.63 -5.86 14.12
CA ARG A 654 16.58 -6.55 15.42
C ARG A 654 17.97 -6.88 15.93
N ILE A 655 18.84 -7.54 15.14
CA ILE A 655 20.20 -7.88 15.61
C ILE A 655 21.03 -6.64 15.96
N ALA A 656 20.82 -5.53 15.25
CA ALA A 656 21.47 -4.24 15.48
C ALA A 656 20.85 -3.41 16.63
N GLY A 657 19.78 -3.90 17.28
CA GLY A 657 19.12 -3.25 18.41
C GLY A 657 17.97 -2.29 18.05
N ASP A 658 17.65 -2.12 16.77
CA ASP A 658 16.50 -1.31 16.31
C ASP A 658 15.18 -2.11 16.39
N LEU A 659 14.73 -2.37 17.62
CA LEU A 659 13.53 -3.16 17.89
C LEU A 659 12.23 -2.48 17.40
N HIS A 660 12.19 -1.15 17.40
CA HIS A 660 11.03 -0.39 16.92
C HIS A 660 10.95 -0.39 15.39
N GLY A 661 12.05 -0.12 14.68
CA GLY A 661 12.10 -0.20 13.22
C GLY A 661 11.94 -1.64 12.70
N ALA A 662 12.34 -2.65 13.48
CA ALA A 662 12.03 -4.05 13.21
C ALA A 662 10.52 -4.32 13.27
N LEU A 663 9.85 -3.91 14.37
CA LEU A 663 8.39 -4.02 14.49
C LEU A 663 7.65 -3.25 13.39
N ASP A 664 8.17 -2.10 12.97
CA ASP A 664 7.61 -1.31 11.87
C ASP A 664 7.83 -1.93 10.48
N ALA A 665 8.83 -2.80 10.29
CA ALA A 665 8.93 -3.63 9.09
C ALA A 665 7.82 -4.67 9.02
N LEU A 666 7.59 -5.39 10.12
CA LEU A 666 6.50 -6.36 10.22
C LEU A 666 5.13 -5.69 10.02
N ARG A 667 4.93 -4.50 10.60
CA ARG A 667 3.71 -3.69 10.39
C ARG A 667 3.51 -3.25 8.94
N ARG A 668 4.57 -3.05 8.14
CA ARG A 668 4.46 -2.77 6.70
C ARG A 668 3.95 -4.00 5.94
N SER A 669 4.43 -5.20 6.25
CA SER A 669 3.89 -6.46 5.74
C SER A 669 2.43 -6.68 6.17
N GLU A 670 2.08 -6.44 7.44
CA GLU A 670 0.69 -6.57 7.91
C GLU A 670 -0.27 -5.61 7.18
N ARG A 671 0.17 -4.37 6.92
CA ARG A 671 -0.55 -3.40 6.09
C ARG A 671 -0.53 -3.75 4.59
N ALA A 672 0.36 -4.64 4.14
CA ALA A 672 0.45 -5.08 2.74
C ALA A 672 -0.55 -6.20 2.38
N GLY A 673 -1.23 -6.82 3.35
CA GLY A 673 -2.42 -7.64 3.10
C GLY A 673 -2.38 -9.06 3.67
N VAL A 674 -2.49 -9.18 5.00
CA VAL A 674 -2.44 -10.48 5.73
C VAL A 674 -3.36 -11.57 5.16
N GLU A 675 -4.49 -11.22 4.55
CA GLU A 675 -5.45 -12.16 3.95
C GLU A 675 -4.91 -12.88 2.69
N MET A 676 -4.05 -12.23 1.90
CA MET A 676 -3.42 -12.81 0.70
C MET A 676 -2.16 -13.65 1.02
N LEU A 677 -1.70 -13.66 2.27
CA LEU A 677 -0.56 -14.47 2.68
C LEU A 677 -0.86 -15.96 2.63
N SER A 678 0.10 -16.74 2.11
CA SER A 678 0.16 -18.17 2.35
C SER A 678 0.30 -18.48 3.84
N ALA A 679 -0.14 -19.67 4.27
CA ALA A 679 -0.12 -20.07 5.68
C ALA A 679 1.30 -20.00 6.25
N LYS A 680 2.29 -20.44 5.45
CA LYS A 680 3.71 -20.48 5.81
C LYS A 680 4.32 -19.09 6.03
N VAL A 681 4.03 -18.09 5.17
CA VAL A 681 4.53 -16.71 5.38
C VAL A 681 3.83 -16.05 6.58
N ARG A 682 2.52 -16.26 6.75
CA ARG A 682 1.77 -15.78 7.93
C ARG A 682 2.27 -16.40 9.24
N TRP A 683 2.74 -17.63 9.22
CA TRP A 683 3.40 -18.29 10.36
C TRP A 683 4.76 -17.65 10.67
N ARG A 684 5.62 -17.41 9.66
CA ARG A 684 6.94 -16.77 9.86
C ARG A 684 6.85 -15.34 10.40
N LEU A 685 5.89 -14.54 9.90
CA LEU A 685 5.61 -13.19 10.44
C LEU A 685 5.20 -13.24 11.92
N ARG A 686 4.36 -14.21 12.32
CA ARG A 686 3.97 -14.40 13.73
C ARG A 686 5.16 -14.70 14.64
N VAL A 687 6.08 -15.55 14.20
CA VAL A 687 7.30 -15.92 14.95
C VAL A 687 8.22 -14.71 15.14
N GLU A 688 8.59 -14.01 14.05
CA GLU A 688 9.47 -12.83 14.13
C GLU A 688 8.83 -11.69 14.94
N ARG A 689 7.51 -11.49 14.81
CA ARG A 689 6.77 -10.51 15.63
C ARG A 689 6.81 -10.87 17.12
N ALA A 690 6.66 -12.15 17.45
CA ALA A 690 6.77 -12.62 18.83
C ALA A 690 8.19 -12.41 19.40
N GLU A 691 9.24 -12.63 18.60
CA GLU A 691 10.63 -12.40 19.04
C GLU A 691 10.92 -10.90 19.26
N VAL A 692 10.51 -10.02 18.34
CA VAL A 692 10.64 -8.56 18.53
C VAL A 692 9.86 -8.08 19.76
N LEU A 693 8.64 -8.56 19.98
CA LEU A 693 7.82 -8.21 21.16
C LEU A 693 8.41 -8.74 22.47
N LEU A 694 9.05 -9.92 22.43
CA LEU A 694 9.74 -10.52 23.57
C LEU A 694 10.97 -9.70 23.99
N GLU A 695 11.78 -9.21 23.05
CA GLU A 695 12.90 -8.30 23.35
C GLU A 695 12.43 -6.95 23.90
N LEU A 696 11.32 -6.44 23.36
CA LEU A 696 10.60 -5.26 23.89
C LEU A 696 9.87 -5.53 25.23
N GLY A 697 10.03 -6.71 25.85
CA GLY A 697 9.43 -7.04 27.15
C GLY A 697 7.90 -7.15 27.16
N ARG A 698 7.24 -7.15 25.99
CA ARG A 698 5.77 -7.17 25.83
C ARG A 698 5.27 -8.62 25.85
N LEU A 699 5.53 -9.32 26.95
CA LEU A 699 5.39 -10.78 27.07
C LEU A 699 4.00 -11.30 26.70
N GLU A 700 2.93 -10.62 27.11
CA GLU A 700 1.55 -11.01 26.76
C GLU A 700 1.29 -10.94 25.25
N GLU A 701 1.80 -9.91 24.57
CA GLU A 701 1.64 -9.73 23.13
C GLU A 701 2.56 -10.65 22.32
N ALA A 702 3.75 -10.96 22.85
CA ALA A 702 4.63 -11.99 22.30
C ALA A 702 3.95 -13.37 22.37
N ALA A 703 3.38 -13.73 23.52
CA ALA A 703 2.62 -14.96 23.72
C ALA A 703 1.37 -15.05 22.83
N ALA A 704 0.65 -13.93 22.64
CA ALA A 704 -0.49 -13.86 21.72
C ALA A 704 -0.10 -13.84 20.23
N SER A 705 1.18 -13.63 19.91
CA SER A 705 1.71 -13.65 18.54
C SER A 705 2.30 -15.00 18.14
N LEU A 706 2.96 -15.70 19.08
CA LEU A 706 3.74 -16.89 18.79
C LEU A 706 2.83 -18.09 18.40
N PRO A 707 3.13 -18.82 17.31
CA PRO A 707 2.42 -20.06 16.98
C PRO A 707 2.62 -21.16 18.02
N ASP A 708 1.73 -22.14 18.06
CA ASP A 708 2.00 -23.37 18.83
C ASP A 708 3.04 -24.25 18.09
N PRO A 709 3.97 -24.94 18.77
CA PRO A 709 4.92 -25.86 18.13
C PRO A 709 4.28 -26.95 17.27
N SER A 710 3.02 -27.31 17.52
CA SER A 710 2.25 -28.24 16.67
C SER A 710 1.74 -27.64 15.35
N GLU A 711 1.94 -26.33 15.11
CA GLU A 711 1.70 -25.68 13.82
C GLU A 711 2.89 -25.77 12.83
N ARG A 712 4.06 -26.28 13.27
CA ARG A 712 5.24 -26.47 12.40
C ARG A 712 4.92 -27.45 11.26
N ALA A 713 5.31 -27.11 10.03
CA ALA A 713 4.98 -27.93 8.86
C ALA A 713 6.08 -28.93 8.49
N ASP A 714 7.34 -28.50 8.57
CA ASP A 714 8.54 -29.25 8.22
C ASP A 714 9.70 -28.87 9.17
N LEU A 715 10.73 -29.70 9.27
CA LEU A 715 11.71 -29.65 10.36
C LEU A 715 12.43 -28.28 10.51
N GLN A 716 12.69 -27.60 9.38
CA GLN A 716 13.27 -26.25 9.34
C GLN A 716 12.49 -25.22 10.16
N ASP A 717 11.16 -25.33 10.29
CA ASP A 717 10.37 -24.38 11.06
C ASP A 717 10.81 -24.34 12.55
N THR A 718 11.42 -25.42 13.07
CA THR A 718 12.04 -25.44 14.40
C THR A 718 13.20 -24.45 14.56
N ILE A 719 13.97 -24.19 13.50
CA ILE A 719 15.09 -23.21 13.52
C ILE A 719 14.54 -21.78 13.63
N TYR A 720 13.36 -21.51 13.04
CA TYR A 720 12.70 -20.22 13.12
C TYR A 720 12.16 -19.94 14.53
N ASP A 721 11.48 -20.90 15.18
CA ASP A 721 10.73 -20.63 16.41
C ASP A 721 11.41 -21.09 17.71
N ALA A 722 12.44 -21.93 17.69
CA ALA A 722 13.08 -22.44 18.91
C ALA A 722 13.50 -21.32 19.89
N LEU A 723 14.07 -20.23 19.38
CA LEU A 723 14.53 -19.10 20.18
C LEU A 723 13.37 -18.41 20.92
N PRO A 724 12.33 -17.84 20.26
CA PRO A 724 11.21 -17.23 20.97
C PRO A 724 10.39 -18.25 21.78
N GLN A 725 10.20 -19.50 21.31
CA GLN A 725 9.47 -20.53 22.06
C GLN A 725 10.13 -20.86 23.40
N VAL A 726 11.45 -21.01 23.44
CA VAL A 726 12.19 -21.32 24.68
C VAL A 726 12.31 -20.08 25.56
N ARG A 727 12.74 -18.93 25.01
CA ARG A 727 12.97 -17.72 25.83
C ARG A 727 11.70 -17.14 26.44
N LEU A 728 10.56 -17.17 25.73
CA LEU A 728 9.28 -16.76 26.29
C LEU A 728 8.90 -17.64 27.50
N ARG A 729 9.11 -18.96 27.41
CA ARG A 729 8.81 -19.89 28.52
C ARG A 729 9.74 -19.72 29.70
N LEU A 730 11.02 -19.43 29.48
CA LEU A 730 11.97 -19.10 30.56
C LEU A 730 11.59 -17.78 31.25
N ALA A 731 11.24 -16.73 30.49
CA ALA A 731 10.80 -15.45 31.03
C ALA A 731 9.48 -15.55 31.83
N ASP A 732 8.58 -16.42 31.40
CA ASP A 732 7.27 -16.71 32.03
C ASP A 732 7.36 -17.83 33.11
N GLY A 733 8.57 -18.24 33.49
CA GLY A 733 8.82 -19.23 34.55
C GLY A 733 8.40 -20.68 34.24
N ARG A 734 7.96 -20.98 33.01
CA ARG A 734 7.53 -22.31 32.55
C ARG A 734 8.71 -23.22 32.16
N LEU A 735 9.61 -23.45 33.12
CA LEU A 735 10.85 -24.20 32.93
C LEU A 735 10.61 -25.63 32.39
N ASP A 736 9.62 -26.36 32.89
CA ASP A 736 9.31 -27.73 32.43
C ASP A 736 8.94 -27.78 30.94
N GLU A 737 8.26 -26.75 30.42
CA GLU A 737 7.95 -26.66 28.98
C GLU A 737 9.18 -26.31 28.15
N ALA A 738 10.06 -25.43 28.66
CA ALA A 738 11.32 -25.08 28.00
C ALA A 738 12.27 -26.28 27.91
N VAL A 739 12.38 -27.07 28.99
CA VAL A 739 13.17 -28.32 29.02
C VAL A 739 12.61 -29.37 28.07
N ARG A 740 11.29 -29.47 27.92
CA ARG A 740 10.66 -30.36 26.93
C ARG A 740 11.08 -30.00 25.51
N LEU A 741 10.94 -28.73 25.11
CA LEU A 741 11.37 -28.24 23.79
C LEU A 741 12.88 -28.43 23.55
N ALA A 742 13.70 -28.19 24.58
CA ALA A 742 15.14 -28.40 24.50
C ALA A 742 15.52 -29.87 24.28
N ARG A 743 14.78 -30.82 24.88
CA ARG A 743 14.95 -32.26 24.64
C ARG A 743 14.47 -32.72 23.28
N GLU A 744 13.42 -32.09 22.74
CA GLU A 744 12.98 -32.31 21.36
C GLU A 744 14.07 -31.86 20.37
N ILE A 745 14.66 -30.67 20.56
CA ILE A 745 15.81 -30.19 19.76
C ILE A 745 17.04 -31.09 19.94
N ALA A 746 17.32 -31.54 21.16
CA ALA A 746 18.48 -32.38 21.46
C ALA A 746 18.40 -33.79 20.83
N ALA A 747 17.20 -34.30 20.55
CA ALA A 747 17.02 -35.62 19.94
C ALA A 747 17.52 -35.68 18.49
N ASP A 748 17.37 -34.58 17.74
CA ASP A 748 17.78 -34.42 16.34
C ASP A 748 18.94 -33.40 16.18
N ALA A 749 19.75 -33.20 17.24
CA ALA A 749 20.76 -32.14 17.30
C ALA A 749 21.74 -32.10 16.11
N GLU A 750 22.09 -33.26 15.53
CA GLU A 750 22.95 -33.38 14.35
C GLU A 750 22.32 -32.76 13.08
N ARG A 751 20.99 -32.82 12.94
CA ARG A 751 20.28 -32.21 11.80
C ARG A 751 20.25 -30.69 11.86
N PHE A 752 20.32 -30.12 13.06
CA PHE A 752 20.34 -28.67 13.26
C PHE A 752 21.74 -28.05 13.12
N CYS A 753 22.76 -28.84 12.77
CA CYS A 753 24.06 -28.32 12.35
C CYS A 753 23.96 -27.79 10.90
N PRO A 754 24.50 -26.59 10.56
CA PRO A 754 25.30 -25.66 11.37
C PRO A 754 24.52 -24.53 12.06
N TYR A 755 23.19 -24.63 12.15
CA TYR A 755 22.26 -23.67 12.77
C TYR A 755 22.30 -23.69 14.30
N TYR A 756 23.52 -23.57 14.87
CA TYR A 756 23.80 -23.81 16.28
C TYR A 756 23.12 -22.83 17.25
N GLU A 757 22.48 -21.75 16.80
CA GLU A 757 21.59 -20.94 17.62
C GLU A 757 20.45 -21.78 18.24
N THR A 758 19.89 -22.69 17.43
CA THR A 758 18.88 -23.70 17.84
C THR A 758 19.39 -24.57 18.99
N LEU A 759 20.65 -25.02 18.88
CA LEU A 759 21.31 -25.83 19.91
C LEU A 759 21.67 -25.01 21.15
N ALA A 760 22.10 -23.76 20.99
CA ALA A 760 22.48 -22.87 22.06
C ALA A 760 21.28 -22.46 22.95
N VAL A 761 20.09 -22.26 22.37
CA VAL A 761 18.89 -21.96 23.15
C VAL A 761 18.30 -23.22 23.81
N ALA A 762 18.46 -24.41 23.21
CA ALA A 762 18.18 -25.67 23.91
C ALA A 762 19.10 -25.83 25.14
N VAL A 763 20.41 -25.54 25.00
CA VAL A 763 21.36 -25.51 26.12
C VAL A 763 21.00 -24.44 27.16
N GLU A 764 20.48 -23.28 26.77
CA GLU A 764 20.00 -22.23 27.68
C GLU A 764 18.93 -22.77 28.65
N ALA A 765 17.95 -23.54 28.15
CA ALA A 765 16.93 -24.17 28.98
C ALA A 765 17.42 -25.39 29.80
N LEU A 766 18.29 -26.23 29.23
CA LEU A 766 18.87 -27.37 29.97
C LEU A 766 19.75 -26.90 31.14
N VAL A 767 20.54 -25.82 30.94
CA VAL A 767 21.33 -25.21 32.01
C VAL A 767 20.45 -24.53 33.06
N ALA A 768 19.35 -23.88 32.67
CA ALA A 768 18.37 -23.32 33.61
C ALA A 768 17.69 -24.38 34.51
N ALA A 769 17.72 -25.66 34.10
CA ALA A 769 17.21 -26.81 34.86
C ALA A 769 18.31 -27.68 35.52
N ASP A 770 19.57 -27.22 35.54
CA ASP A 770 20.74 -27.95 36.06
C ASP A 770 21.01 -29.31 35.36
N LEU A 771 20.51 -29.49 34.13
CA LEU A 771 20.69 -30.69 33.30
C LEU A 771 22.03 -30.63 32.52
N LEU A 772 23.12 -30.37 33.24
CA LEU A 772 24.40 -29.95 32.66
C LEU A 772 25.08 -31.02 31.78
N ASP A 773 24.77 -32.30 31.99
CA ASP A 773 25.29 -33.40 31.19
C ASP A 773 24.49 -33.62 29.90
N GLU A 774 23.17 -33.38 29.91
CA GLU A 774 22.35 -33.31 28.69
C GLU A 774 22.77 -32.09 27.86
N ALA A 775 22.99 -30.94 28.50
CA ALA A 775 23.49 -29.73 27.85
C ALA A 775 24.87 -29.94 27.20
N GLN A 776 25.79 -30.64 27.86
CA GLN A 776 27.10 -30.95 27.28
C GLN A 776 26.98 -31.89 26.07
N ALA A 777 26.10 -32.89 26.11
CA ALA A 777 25.90 -33.79 24.97
C ALA A 777 25.45 -33.06 23.70
N VAL A 778 24.59 -32.04 23.82
CA VAL A 778 24.16 -31.19 22.69
C VAL A 778 25.35 -30.40 22.10
N VAL A 779 26.21 -29.84 22.95
CA VAL A 779 27.43 -29.14 22.48
C VAL A 779 28.41 -30.12 21.85
N ASP A 780 28.63 -31.30 22.45
CA ASP A 780 29.56 -32.31 21.98
C ASP A 780 29.17 -32.83 20.58
N VAL A 781 27.87 -32.99 20.30
CA VAL A 781 27.36 -33.30 18.94
C VAL A 781 27.70 -32.17 17.96
N GLY A 782 27.36 -30.91 18.28
CA GLY A 782 27.67 -29.79 17.38
C GLY A 782 29.18 -29.62 17.11
N ARG A 783 30.05 -30.01 18.05
CA ARG A 783 31.52 -29.98 17.88
C ARG A 783 32.10 -31.07 16.98
N THR A 784 31.32 -32.08 16.55
CA THR A 784 31.80 -33.08 15.58
C THR A 784 31.59 -32.64 14.12
N TYR A 785 30.78 -31.62 13.89
CA TYR A 785 30.33 -31.21 12.56
C TYR A 785 31.38 -30.33 11.84
N PRO A 786 31.62 -30.51 10.52
CA PRO A 786 32.83 -30.01 9.86
C PRO A 786 32.74 -28.54 9.37
N THR A 787 32.30 -27.60 10.21
CA THR A 787 32.30 -26.16 9.85
C THR A 787 32.43 -25.21 11.06
N ASP A 788 33.14 -24.09 10.83
CA ASP A 788 33.22 -22.96 11.77
C ASP A 788 32.02 -21.99 11.66
N ALA A 789 31.15 -22.16 10.64
CA ALA A 789 29.87 -21.45 10.56
C ALA A 789 28.99 -21.82 11.76
N GLY A 790 28.28 -20.85 12.34
CA GLY A 790 27.52 -21.04 13.58
C GLY A 790 28.37 -21.19 14.85
N GLY A 791 29.64 -21.62 14.74
CA GLY A 791 30.54 -21.95 15.86
C GLY A 791 30.53 -21.01 17.08
N PRO A 792 30.43 -19.68 16.92
CA PRO A 792 30.21 -18.74 18.03
C PRO A 792 29.05 -19.10 18.99
N TYR A 793 27.94 -19.65 18.49
CA TYR A 793 26.82 -20.11 19.33
C TYR A 793 27.16 -21.36 20.15
N LEU A 794 28.03 -22.26 19.66
CA LEU A 794 28.53 -23.39 20.46
C LEU A 794 29.57 -22.96 21.50
N ASP A 795 30.35 -21.91 21.23
CA ASP A 795 31.24 -21.29 22.22
C ASP A 795 30.41 -20.65 23.35
N GLU A 796 29.33 -19.95 22.99
CA GLU A 796 28.31 -19.39 23.88
C GLU A 796 27.62 -20.49 24.74
N ALA A 797 27.17 -21.57 24.11
CA ALA A 797 26.54 -22.70 24.79
C ALA A 797 27.50 -23.35 25.80
N GLN A 798 28.76 -23.55 25.39
CA GLN A 798 29.80 -24.11 26.26
C GLN A 798 30.12 -23.20 27.45
N ALA A 799 30.11 -21.88 27.26
CA ALA A 799 30.33 -20.89 28.33
C ALA A 799 29.24 -20.95 29.41
N ARG A 800 27.95 -21.10 29.04
CA ARG A 800 26.86 -21.32 30.01
C ARG A 800 27.11 -22.57 30.86
N ILE A 801 27.50 -23.68 30.22
CA ILE A 801 27.78 -24.96 30.90
C ILE A 801 28.98 -24.84 31.85
N PHE A 802 30.06 -24.14 31.45
CA PHE A 802 31.21 -23.90 32.32
C PHE A 802 30.84 -23.03 33.52
N LEU A 803 30.05 -21.97 33.33
CA LEU A 803 29.60 -21.10 34.42
C LEU A 803 28.74 -21.85 35.44
N ALA A 804 27.84 -22.74 34.97
CA ALA A 804 27.03 -23.61 35.80
C ALA A 804 27.85 -24.68 36.54
N ARG A 805 28.80 -25.35 35.87
CA ARG A 805 29.74 -26.30 36.48
C ARG A 805 30.81 -25.67 37.38
N GLY A 806 30.69 -24.38 37.75
CA GLY A 806 31.60 -23.71 38.67
C GLY A 806 32.99 -23.42 38.08
N ARG A 807 33.10 -23.27 36.76
CA ARG A 807 34.33 -22.96 36.00
C ARG A 807 34.28 -21.53 35.43
N PRO A 808 34.31 -20.48 36.28
CA PRO A 808 34.05 -19.11 35.85
C PRO A 808 35.10 -18.59 34.86
N ALA A 809 36.41 -18.75 35.13
CA ALA A 809 37.45 -18.20 34.26
C ALA A 809 37.36 -18.72 32.80
N GLU A 810 36.97 -19.98 32.63
CA GLU A 810 36.84 -20.62 31.31
C GLU A 810 35.52 -20.21 30.61
N ALA A 811 34.47 -19.88 31.37
CA ALA A 811 33.27 -19.24 30.85
C ALA A 811 33.52 -17.76 30.48
N GLU A 812 34.30 -17.04 31.28
CA GLU A 812 34.70 -15.64 31.12
C GLU A 812 35.51 -15.44 29.83
N GLU A 813 36.51 -16.31 29.59
CA GLU A 813 37.33 -16.32 28.37
C GLU A 813 36.48 -16.57 27.12
N LEU A 814 35.62 -17.60 27.15
CA LEU A 814 34.73 -17.92 26.02
C LEU A 814 33.72 -16.80 25.78
N ALA A 815 32.95 -16.39 26.78
CA ALA A 815 31.91 -15.35 26.63
C ALA A 815 32.50 -14.03 26.11
N THR A 816 33.62 -13.58 26.67
CA THR A 816 34.34 -12.38 26.20
C THR A 816 34.92 -12.58 24.79
N GLY A 817 35.31 -13.80 24.43
CA GLY A 817 35.69 -14.18 23.06
C GLY A 817 34.54 -14.04 22.07
N VAL A 818 33.37 -14.61 22.38
CA VAL A 818 32.19 -14.59 21.50
C VAL A 818 31.57 -13.19 21.43
N ALA A 819 31.51 -12.43 22.52
CA ALA A 819 30.96 -11.07 22.50
C ALA A 819 31.70 -10.17 21.49
N ARG A 820 33.03 -10.30 21.43
CA ARG A 820 33.86 -9.61 20.42
C ARG A 820 33.59 -10.10 18.99
N LYS A 821 33.27 -11.38 18.78
CA LYS A 821 32.83 -11.90 17.46
C LYS A 821 31.46 -11.31 17.08
N ALA A 822 30.51 -11.25 18.02
CA ALA A 822 29.17 -10.71 17.80
C ALA A 822 29.19 -9.21 17.49
N ALA A 823 29.90 -8.41 18.29
CA ALA A 823 30.10 -6.97 18.08
C ALA A 823 30.71 -6.68 16.69
N ALA A 824 31.77 -7.39 16.32
CA ALA A 824 32.44 -7.24 15.02
C ALA A 824 31.60 -7.71 13.82
N ARG A 825 30.43 -8.31 14.04
CA ARG A 825 29.50 -8.80 13.01
C ARG A 825 28.14 -8.10 13.03
N GLY A 826 27.90 -7.16 13.96
CA GLY A 826 26.64 -6.41 14.09
C GLY A 826 25.54 -7.10 14.92
N PHE A 827 25.88 -8.13 15.69
CA PHE A 827 24.92 -8.88 16.51
C PHE A 827 24.82 -8.30 17.93
N THR A 828 24.39 -7.03 18.05
CA THR A 828 24.32 -6.26 19.30
C THR A 828 23.51 -6.94 20.41
N LEU A 829 22.35 -7.53 20.09
CA LEU A 829 21.53 -8.25 21.08
C LEU A 829 22.18 -9.55 21.60
N VAL A 830 23.13 -10.13 20.85
CA VAL A 830 23.91 -11.31 21.25
C VAL A 830 25.16 -10.89 22.02
N GLU A 831 25.84 -9.82 21.58
CA GLU A 831 26.94 -9.18 22.31
C GLU A 831 26.54 -8.89 23.76
N TRP A 832 25.40 -8.20 23.97
CA TRP A 832 24.95 -7.82 25.32
C TRP A 832 24.66 -9.04 26.21
N ARG A 833 24.04 -10.10 25.68
CA ARG A 833 23.83 -11.36 26.42
C ARG A 833 25.13 -12.02 26.84
N LEU A 834 26.15 -11.97 25.97
CA LEU A 834 27.47 -12.55 26.24
C LEU A 834 28.29 -11.69 27.20
N ARG A 835 28.12 -10.36 27.18
CA ARG A 835 28.71 -9.45 28.17
C ARG A 835 28.11 -9.67 29.56
N ILE A 836 26.80 -9.92 29.66
CA ILE A 836 26.14 -10.35 30.91
C ILE A 836 26.74 -11.68 31.40
N LEU A 837 26.85 -12.69 30.51
CA LEU A 837 27.42 -14.00 30.85
C LEU A 837 28.89 -13.91 31.31
N GLY A 838 29.69 -13.08 30.65
CA GLY A 838 31.07 -12.79 31.01
C GLY A 838 31.17 -12.05 32.36
N ALA A 839 30.28 -11.08 32.61
CA ALA A 839 30.24 -10.35 33.88
C ALA A 839 29.79 -11.24 35.06
N GLU A 840 28.84 -12.17 34.86
CA GLU A 840 28.54 -13.20 35.86
C GLU A 840 29.76 -14.07 36.18
N ALA A 841 30.51 -14.46 35.15
CA ALA A 841 31.73 -15.24 35.31
C ALA A 841 32.80 -14.45 36.08
N ALA A 842 33.03 -13.19 35.71
CA ALA A 842 33.92 -12.25 36.41
C ALA A 842 33.52 -12.02 37.87
N ALA A 843 32.22 -11.90 38.17
CA ALA A 843 31.73 -11.77 39.53
C ALA A 843 31.99 -13.03 40.39
N ARG A 844 31.99 -14.22 39.77
CA ARG A 844 32.30 -15.52 40.40
C ARG A 844 33.81 -15.80 40.46
N SER A 845 34.63 -15.28 39.54
CA SER A 845 36.10 -15.39 39.56
C SER A 845 36.73 -14.39 40.55
N GLY A 846 36.05 -13.28 40.84
CA GLY A 846 36.37 -12.32 41.90
C GLY A 846 36.48 -10.87 41.45
N ALA A 847 36.42 -10.59 40.14
CA ALA A 847 36.49 -9.28 39.53
C ALA A 847 35.15 -8.49 39.66
N ARG A 848 34.64 -8.37 40.88
CA ARG A 848 33.31 -7.81 41.19
C ARG A 848 33.11 -6.39 40.68
N ASP A 849 34.10 -5.51 40.87
CA ASP A 849 34.05 -4.12 40.42
C ASP A 849 33.96 -4.00 38.89
N GLU A 850 34.49 -4.98 38.15
CA GLU A 850 34.46 -5.04 36.69
C GLU A 850 33.12 -5.57 36.19
N ALA A 851 32.62 -6.65 36.82
CA ALA A 851 31.27 -7.16 36.59
C ALA A 851 30.17 -6.12 36.87
N GLU A 852 30.30 -5.33 37.94
CA GLU A 852 29.29 -4.31 38.28
C GLU A 852 29.23 -3.19 37.22
N ARG A 853 30.38 -2.74 36.71
CA ARG A 853 30.44 -1.79 35.59
C ARG A 853 29.83 -2.38 34.31
N GLU A 854 30.26 -3.58 33.92
CA GLU A 854 29.82 -4.21 32.67
C GLU A 854 28.31 -4.49 32.67
N LEU A 855 27.75 -4.95 33.80
CA LEU A 855 26.30 -5.13 33.95
C LEU A 855 25.52 -3.81 33.96
N ALA A 856 26.09 -2.73 34.53
CA ALA A 856 25.48 -1.41 34.50
C ALA A 856 25.50 -0.79 33.09
N ASP A 857 26.63 -0.90 32.37
CA ASP A 857 26.80 -0.40 31.01
C ASP A 857 25.88 -1.14 30.03
N VAL A 858 25.79 -2.47 30.12
CA VAL A 858 24.83 -3.26 29.31
C VAL A 858 23.38 -2.93 29.66
N ALA A 859 23.04 -2.80 30.95
CA ALA A 859 21.68 -2.44 31.36
C ALA A 859 21.27 -1.04 30.86
N ALA A 860 22.21 -0.08 30.82
CA ALA A 860 21.98 1.25 30.27
C ALA A 860 21.82 1.24 28.75
N ALA A 861 22.68 0.53 28.02
CA ALA A 861 22.60 0.40 26.56
C ALA A 861 21.31 -0.31 26.12
N ALA A 862 20.97 -1.42 26.78
CA ALA A 862 19.74 -2.16 26.52
C ALA A 862 18.48 -1.32 26.82
N ALA A 863 18.47 -0.52 27.90
CA ALA A 863 17.38 0.40 28.19
C ALA A 863 17.23 1.50 27.13
N ALA A 864 18.34 2.07 26.63
CA ALA A 864 18.31 3.07 25.56
C ALA A 864 17.75 2.51 24.23
N ALA A 865 18.03 1.23 23.93
CA ALA A 865 17.49 0.51 22.78
C ALA A 865 16.07 -0.07 23.00
N ASN A 866 15.48 0.07 24.19
CA ASN A 866 14.23 -0.60 24.61
C ASN A 866 14.29 -2.14 24.60
N ALA A 867 15.49 -2.73 24.64
CA ALA A 867 15.72 -4.17 24.79
C ALA A 867 15.52 -4.59 26.26
N TRP A 868 14.29 -4.42 26.74
CA TRP A 868 13.93 -4.55 28.15
C TRP A 868 14.22 -5.94 28.73
N LEU A 869 14.09 -7.01 27.94
CA LEU A 869 14.45 -8.37 28.35
C LEU A 869 15.95 -8.49 28.67
N ILE A 870 16.82 -7.83 27.89
CA ILE A 870 18.29 -7.83 28.12
C ILE A 870 18.66 -6.95 29.31
N ARG A 871 18.00 -5.78 29.48
CA ARG A 871 18.13 -4.95 30.69
C ARG A 871 17.82 -5.76 31.95
N ASP A 872 16.74 -6.52 31.94
CA ASP A 872 16.28 -7.25 33.13
C ASP A 872 17.07 -8.55 33.37
N ALA A 873 17.64 -9.16 32.32
CA ALA A 873 18.69 -10.17 32.47
C ALA A 873 19.94 -9.60 33.16
N ALA A 874 20.45 -8.43 32.73
CA ALA A 874 21.61 -7.78 33.35
C ALA A 874 21.36 -7.41 34.83
N ARG A 875 20.16 -6.92 35.15
CA ARG A 875 19.72 -6.65 36.53
C ARG A 875 19.62 -7.93 37.37
N SER A 876 19.11 -9.02 36.79
CA SER A 876 18.98 -10.31 37.46
C SER A 876 20.35 -10.95 37.76
N ALA A 877 21.28 -10.88 36.81
CA ALA A 877 22.67 -11.27 36.98
C ALA A 877 23.35 -10.48 38.11
N ALA A 878 23.19 -9.15 38.12
CA ALA A 878 23.72 -8.29 39.20
C ALA A 878 23.12 -8.64 40.57
N ALA A 879 21.80 -8.85 40.65
CA ALA A 879 21.13 -9.25 41.88
C ALA A 879 21.60 -10.62 42.40
N ALA A 880 21.76 -11.61 41.52
CA ALA A 880 22.30 -12.93 41.85
C ALA A 880 23.76 -12.88 42.32
N ALA A 881 24.57 -11.98 41.74
CA ALA A 881 25.94 -11.72 42.16
C ALA A 881 26.06 -10.86 43.43
N GLY A 882 24.99 -10.17 43.86
CA GLY A 882 25.00 -9.20 44.94
C GLY A 882 25.74 -7.90 44.59
N LEU A 883 25.54 -7.41 43.36
CA LEU A 883 26.11 -6.18 42.79
C LEU A 883 25.03 -5.11 42.58
N ALA A 884 25.41 -3.85 42.49
CA ALA A 884 24.51 -2.71 42.38
C ALA A 884 24.41 -2.14 40.95
N VAL A 885 23.33 -2.48 40.22
CA VAL A 885 22.98 -1.86 38.93
C VAL A 885 21.90 -0.79 39.14
N PRO A 886 22.06 0.45 38.61
CA PRO A 886 21.09 1.53 38.81
C PRO A 886 19.67 1.27 38.31
N GLY A 887 18.70 1.76 39.08
CA GLY A 887 17.27 1.79 38.73
C GLY A 887 16.95 2.87 37.69
N GLY A 888 17.31 2.64 36.43
CA GLY A 888 16.76 3.37 35.27
C GLY A 888 15.27 3.07 35.05
N SER A 889 14.63 3.86 34.18
CA SER A 889 13.18 3.90 33.92
C SER A 889 12.52 2.54 33.68
N GLU A 890 11.27 2.43 34.13
CA GLU A 890 10.35 1.33 33.79
C GLU A 890 9.83 1.49 32.35
N PRO A 891 9.41 0.39 31.68
CA PRO A 891 8.81 0.49 30.35
C PRO A 891 7.51 1.32 30.41
N PRO A 892 7.18 2.09 29.36
CA PRO A 892 5.96 2.90 29.34
C PRO A 892 4.71 2.02 29.37
N ALA A 893 3.76 2.35 30.25
CA ALA A 893 2.42 1.78 30.21
C ALA A 893 1.70 2.27 28.94
N GLY A 894 1.01 1.36 28.23
CA GLY A 894 0.43 1.64 26.92
C GLY A 894 -0.54 2.83 26.89
N ASP A 895 -0.42 3.67 25.86
CA ASP A 895 -1.08 4.97 25.78
C ASP A 895 -2.62 4.91 25.85
N GLY A 896 -3.19 5.72 26.75
CA GLY A 896 -4.63 5.89 26.93
C GLY A 896 -4.99 7.34 27.23
N VAL A 897 -5.36 8.10 26.20
CA VAL A 897 -5.56 9.56 26.30
C VAL A 897 -6.93 9.94 26.89
N ARG A 898 -6.92 10.91 27.82
CA ARG A 898 -8.08 11.77 28.17
C ARG A 898 -7.60 13.20 28.42
N GLY A 899 -8.48 14.19 28.19
CA GLY A 899 -8.22 15.61 28.45
C GLY A 899 -9.33 16.25 29.28
N GLU A 900 -8.99 17.28 30.05
CA GLU A 900 -9.93 17.99 30.93
C GLU A 900 -9.58 19.50 31.06
N LEU A 901 -10.27 20.21 31.96
CA LEU A 901 -10.44 21.67 31.96
C LEU A 901 -9.19 22.50 32.33
N VAL A 902 -9.17 23.77 31.89
CA VAL A 902 -8.07 24.74 32.14
C VAL A 902 -8.47 25.78 33.19
N ASP A 903 -7.88 25.68 34.38
CA ASP A 903 -7.94 26.72 35.43
C ASP A 903 -7.07 27.96 35.09
N VAL A 904 -7.38 29.10 35.72
CA VAL A 904 -6.62 30.35 35.55
C VAL A 904 -5.26 30.26 36.23
N GLY A 905 -4.17 30.45 35.48
CA GLY A 905 -2.81 30.40 36.03
C GLY A 905 -1.71 30.80 35.04
N GLU A 906 -0.53 31.11 35.57
CA GLU A 906 0.69 31.32 34.78
C GLU A 906 1.23 29.97 34.26
N ARG A 907 1.54 29.91 32.98
CA ARG A 907 2.03 28.71 32.27
C ARG A 907 3.05 29.08 31.20
N LEU A 908 3.92 28.13 30.85
CA LEU A 908 4.75 28.22 29.65
C LEU A 908 3.91 27.84 28.42
N VAL A 909 3.78 28.75 27.46
CA VAL A 909 2.95 28.58 26.26
C VAL A 909 3.72 28.90 24.98
N THR A 910 3.19 28.45 23.84
CA THR A 910 3.58 28.97 22.52
C THR A 910 2.47 29.85 21.98
N SER A 911 2.75 31.13 21.71
CA SER A 911 1.84 32.02 20.98
C SER A 911 2.17 32.04 19.49
N PHE A 912 1.13 31.99 18.67
CA PHE A 912 1.15 31.92 17.21
C PHE A 912 0.35 33.09 16.62
N PHE A 913 0.89 33.74 15.60
CA PHE A 913 0.17 34.74 14.79
C PHE A 913 0.46 34.53 13.29
N ALA A 914 -0.58 34.64 12.46
CA ALA A 914 -0.48 34.65 10.99
C ALA A 914 -1.32 35.81 10.41
N ASP A 915 -0.96 36.31 9.22
CA ASP A 915 -1.60 37.46 8.55
C ASP A 915 -1.32 37.42 7.04
N VAL A 916 -2.28 37.82 6.20
CA VAL A 916 -2.16 37.77 4.72
C VAL A 916 -1.34 38.94 4.20
N ARG A 917 -0.33 38.66 3.36
CA ARG A 917 0.52 39.72 2.79
C ARG A 917 -0.02 40.23 1.47
N GLY A 918 -0.01 41.56 1.33
CA GLY A 918 -0.54 42.24 0.14
C GLY A 918 -2.07 42.23 0.02
N TYR A 919 -2.79 41.88 1.09
CA TYR A 919 -4.25 41.73 1.09
C TYR A 919 -4.99 42.92 0.45
N THR A 920 -4.59 44.17 0.71
CA THR A 920 -5.20 45.37 0.12
C THR A 920 -5.03 45.49 -1.40
N GLY A 921 -4.02 44.84 -1.99
CA GLY A 921 -3.84 44.75 -3.44
C GLY A 921 -4.69 43.64 -4.06
N ILE A 922 -4.71 42.46 -3.42
CA ILE A 922 -5.55 41.32 -3.82
C ILE A 922 -7.04 41.74 -3.77
N ALA A 923 -7.45 42.39 -2.68
CA ALA A 923 -8.82 42.87 -2.46
C ALA A 923 -9.29 43.96 -3.45
N ALA A 924 -8.36 44.56 -4.21
CA ALA A 924 -8.67 45.54 -5.26
C ALA A 924 -8.70 44.93 -6.68
N ALA A 925 -8.29 43.66 -6.84
CA ALA A 925 -8.11 42.99 -8.14
C ALA A 925 -9.06 41.80 -8.38
N SER A 926 -9.83 41.38 -7.38
CA SER A 926 -10.78 40.25 -7.44
C SER A 926 -12.21 40.69 -7.09
N ALA A 927 -13.22 39.86 -7.36
CA ALA A 927 -14.58 40.21 -6.97
C ALA A 927 -14.76 40.11 -5.44
N PRO A 928 -15.59 40.96 -4.80
CA PRO A 928 -15.78 40.93 -3.35
C PRO A 928 -16.26 39.59 -2.78
N ALA A 929 -16.94 38.76 -3.59
CA ALA A 929 -17.33 37.40 -3.22
C ALA A 929 -16.09 36.49 -3.13
N ASP A 930 -15.31 36.37 -4.22
CA ASP A 930 -14.09 35.55 -4.29
C ASP A 930 -13.13 35.79 -3.11
N ILE A 931 -13.01 37.06 -2.67
CA ILE A 931 -12.14 37.46 -1.55
C ILE A 931 -12.72 36.99 -0.21
N ALA A 932 -14.03 37.13 -0.02
CA ALA A 932 -14.72 36.67 1.19
C ALA A 932 -14.67 35.14 1.31
N ASP A 933 -14.83 34.42 0.21
CA ASP A 933 -14.79 32.95 0.18
C ASP A 933 -13.38 32.42 0.47
N ARG A 934 -12.34 33.02 -0.12
CA ARG A 934 -10.93 32.70 0.17
C ARG A 934 -10.59 32.97 1.64
N LEU A 935 -11.01 34.10 2.21
CA LEU A 935 -10.81 34.36 3.65
C LEU A 935 -11.60 33.40 4.54
N GLY A 936 -12.83 33.05 4.14
CA GLY A 936 -13.65 32.06 4.83
C GLY A 936 -12.99 30.68 4.89
N ALA A 937 -12.43 30.22 3.76
CA ALA A 937 -11.64 29.00 3.69
C ALA A 937 -10.38 29.09 4.56
N LEU A 938 -9.60 30.18 4.46
CA LEU A 938 -8.41 30.39 5.29
C LEU A 938 -8.72 30.32 6.80
N HIS A 939 -9.85 30.89 7.25
CA HIS A 939 -10.29 30.79 8.64
C HIS A 939 -10.70 29.37 9.04
N ARG A 940 -11.43 28.63 8.18
CA ARG A 940 -11.75 27.22 8.42
C ARG A 940 -10.47 26.39 8.60
N TRP A 941 -9.50 26.57 7.70
CA TRP A 941 -8.23 25.85 7.71
C TRP A 941 -7.36 26.20 8.92
N ALA A 942 -7.27 27.48 9.28
CA ALA A 942 -6.56 27.93 10.47
C ALA A 942 -7.14 27.32 11.77
N SER A 943 -8.47 27.26 11.91
CA SER A 943 -9.11 26.56 13.03
C SER A 943 -8.81 25.06 13.03
N ALA A 944 -8.82 24.42 11.86
CA ALA A 944 -8.55 22.99 11.73
C ALA A 944 -7.12 22.61 12.11
N GLU A 945 -6.09 23.28 11.57
CA GLU A 945 -4.68 22.93 11.86
C GLU A 945 -4.28 23.24 13.29
N VAL A 946 -4.70 24.40 13.82
CA VAL A 946 -4.42 24.75 15.21
C VAL A 946 -5.05 23.74 16.17
N GLY A 947 -6.27 23.27 15.89
CA GLY A 947 -6.92 22.22 16.68
C GLY A 947 -6.27 20.84 16.52
N ARG A 948 -5.88 20.47 15.29
CA ARG A 948 -5.19 19.22 14.95
C ARG A 948 -3.89 19.07 15.75
N HIS A 949 -3.07 20.11 15.80
CA HIS A 949 -1.83 20.16 16.56
C HIS A 949 -2.03 20.62 18.03
N HIS A 950 -3.21 20.35 18.61
CA HIS A 950 -3.50 20.53 20.05
C HIS A 950 -3.37 21.96 20.61
N GLY A 951 -3.42 22.98 19.75
CA GLY A 951 -3.63 24.37 20.11
C GLY A 951 -5.10 24.76 20.11
N PHE A 952 -5.38 26.05 20.30
CA PHE A 952 -6.69 26.64 20.04
C PHE A 952 -6.53 28.03 19.42
N VAL A 953 -7.48 28.43 18.56
CA VAL A 953 -7.55 29.78 18.01
C VAL A 953 -8.16 30.71 19.06
N ASP A 954 -7.41 31.72 19.48
CA ASP A 954 -7.88 32.74 20.42
C ASP A 954 -8.97 33.62 19.77
N LYS A 955 -8.71 34.06 18.52
CA LYS A 955 -9.59 34.90 17.69
C LYS A 955 -9.11 35.00 16.23
N PHE A 956 -10.02 35.40 15.35
CA PHE A 956 -9.74 35.99 14.03
C PHE A 956 -9.88 37.52 14.08
N ALA A 957 -9.15 38.24 13.24
CA ALA A 957 -9.18 39.71 13.20
C ALA A 957 -8.93 40.24 11.77
N GLY A 958 -9.96 40.20 10.93
CA GLY A 958 -9.83 40.50 9.50
C GLY A 958 -9.19 39.32 8.78
N ASP A 959 -8.01 39.54 8.21
CA ASP A 959 -7.11 38.57 7.57
C ASP A 959 -6.08 37.96 8.54
N ALA A 960 -6.06 38.39 9.81
CA ALA A 960 -5.13 37.91 10.83
C ALA A 960 -5.72 36.78 11.72
N VAL A 961 -4.88 35.79 12.03
CA VAL A 961 -5.14 34.64 12.92
C VAL A 961 -4.28 34.76 14.19
N MET A 962 -4.87 34.51 15.36
CA MET A 962 -4.15 34.39 16.63
C MET A 962 -4.49 33.05 17.30
N ALA A 963 -3.47 32.31 17.75
CA ALA A 963 -3.63 31.02 18.41
C ALA A 963 -2.60 30.78 19.52
N THR A 964 -2.92 29.86 20.44
CA THR A 964 -2.02 29.47 21.54
C THR A 964 -2.00 27.96 21.78
N PHE A 965 -0.81 27.43 22.10
CA PHE A 965 -0.53 26.03 22.42
C PHE A 965 -0.06 25.88 23.88
N ASN A 966 -0.26 24.69 24.46
CA ASN A 966 -0.05 24.36 25.89
C ASN A 966 -0.95 25.09 26.90
N ALA A 967 -2.20 25.38 26.53
CA ALA A 967 -3.15 26.06 27.41
C ALA A 967 -3.35 25.37 28.79
N THR A 968 -3.23 24.05 28.85
CA THR A 968 -3.30 23.24 30.08
C THR A 968 -2.01 23.29 30.90
N GLY A 969 -0.85 23.48 30.26
CA GLY A 969 0.47 23.30 30.86
C GLY A 969 0.92 21.84 30.95
N ALA A 970 0.19 20.91 30.34
CA ALA A 970 0.41 19.46 30.46
C ALA A 970 1.29 18.86 29.35
N ARG A 971 1.69 19.65 28.34
CA ARG A 971 2.48 19.20 27.18
C ARG A 971 3.89 19.79 27.20
N LEU A 972 4.85 19.00 26.71
CA LEU A 972 6.27 19.37 26.55
C LEU A 972 6.64 19.66 25.07
N ASP A 973 5.94 18.99 24.16
CA ASP A 973 6.08 19.03 22.68
C ASP A 973 5.46 20.27 22.02
N HIS A 974 4.77 21.12 22.79
CA HIS A 974 3.92 22.22 22.34
C HIS A 974 4.54 23.29 21.42
N THR A 975 5.86 23.27 21.20
CA THR A 975 6.53 24.17 20.25
C THR A 975 6.65 23.54 18.86
N ASN A 976 6.89 22.23 18.77
CA ASN A 976 6.87 21.48 17.50
C ASN A 976 5.49 21.60 16.86
N HIS A 977 4.44 21.33 17.64
CA HIS A 977 3.04 21.47 17.23
C HIS A 977 2.65 22.85 16.68
N ALA A 978 3.18 23.93 17.26
CA ALA A 978 2.93 25.28 16.78
C ALA A 978 3.63 25.56 15.44
N LEU A 979 4.79 24.94 15.20
CA LEU A 979 5.55 25.02 13.95
C LEU A 979 4.95 24.14 12.84
N GLU A 980 4.48 22.93 13.18
CA GLU A 980 3.72 22.05 12.29
C GLU A 980 2.48 22.76 11.74
N ALA A 981 1.66 23.34 12.62
CA ALA A 981 0.49 24.12 12.23
C ALA A 981 0.83 25.37 11.39
N ALA A 982 2.01 25.98 11.58
CA ALA A 982 2.48 27.10 10.76
C ALA A 982 2.84 26.67 9.33
N LEU A 983 3.57 25.56 9.19
CA LEU A 983 3.95 25.01 7.89
C LEU A 983 2.69 24.56 7.11
N ALA A 984 1.77 23.87 7.78
CA ALA A 984 0.49 23.45 7.19
C ALA A 984 -0.37 24.64 6.74
N LEU A 985 -0.57 25.65 7.60
CA LEU A 985 -1.35 26.84 7.25
C LEU A 985 -0.71 27.65 6.12
N SER A 986 0.63 27.78 6.11
CA SER A 986 1.35 28.48 5.04
C SER A 986 1.22 27.76 3.69
N GLY A 987 1.32 26.43 3.68
CA GLY A 987 1.13 25.61 2.48
C GLY A 987 -0.31 25.67 1.96
N LYS A 988 -1.30 25.62 2.87
CA LYS A 988 -2.71 25.76 2.53
C LYS A 988 -3.04 27.14 1.98
N ALA A 989 -2.65 28.23 2.63
CA ALA A 989 -3.00 29.59 2.20
C ALA A 989 -2.51 29.91 0.75
N ALA A 990 -1.44 29.27 0.29
CA ALA A 990 -0.97 29.36 -1.09
C ALA A 990 -1.95 28.80 -2.14
N LEU A 991 -2.78 27.79 -1.82
CA LEU A 991 -3.83 27.25 -2.73
C LEU A 991 -4.92 28.29 -3.09
N LEU A 992 -5.05 29.33 -2.27
CA LEU A 992 -6.03 30.42 -2.39
C LEU A 992 -5.39 31.74 -2.87
N ASP A 993 -4.13 31.71 -3.31
CA ASP A 993 -3.30 32.88 -3.62
C ASP A 993 -3.12 33.86 -2.41
N LEU A 994 -3.37 33.40 -1.17
CA LEU A 994 -3.29 34.21 0.06
C LEU A 994 -1.98 33.96 0.81
N GLY A 995 -0.86 34.46 0.28
CA GLY A 995 0.45 34.27 0.92
C GLY A 995 0.54 34.90 2.33
N VAL A 996 0.55 34.07 3.38
CA VAL A 996 0.64 34.51 4.79
C VAL A 996 2.07 34.66 5.28
N GLY A 997 2.30 35.57 6.22
CA GLY A 997 3.52 35.61 7.04
C GLY A 997 3.21 35.22 8.49
N ILE A 998 4.07 34.45 9.14
CA ILE A 998 3.78 33.82 10.45
C ILE A 998 4.86 34.16 11.48
N GLY A 999 4.46 34.35 12.74
CA GLY A 999 5.36 34.55 13.88
C GLY A 999 5.02 33.64 15.07
N ILE A 1000 6.04 33.04 15.66
CA ILE A 1000 5.92 32.09 16.79
C ILE A 1000 6.85 32.53 17.92
N ALA A 1001 6.32 32.62 19.15
CA ALA A 1001 7.11 32.86 20.35
C ALA A 1001 6.73 31.92 21.50
N VAL A 1002 7.72 31.55 22.31
CA VAL A 1002 7.55 30.74 23.53
C VAL A 1002 7.90 31.57 24.77
N GLY A 1003 7.16 31.37 25.86
CA GLY A 1003 7.47 31.99 27.16
C GLY A 1003 6.29 31.93 28.15
N PRO A 1004 6.44 32.56 29.33
CA PRO A 1004 5.41 32.58 30.36
C PRO A 1004 4.25 33.53 29.98
N ALA A 1005 3.02 33.05 30.15
CA ALA A 1005 1.81 33.85 30.03
C ALA A 1005 0.75 33.41 31.04
N ILE A 1006 -0.15 34.33 31.40
CA ILE A 1006 -1.35 34.01 32.18
C ILE A 1006 -2.40 33.47 31.22
N VAL A 1007 -2.84 32.24 31.46
CA VAL A 1007 -3.87 31.54 30.68
C VAL A 1007 -5.11 31.33 31.54
N GLY A 1008 -6.28 31.70 31.05
CA GLY A 1008 -7.55 31.42 31.75
C GLY A 1008 -8.79 31.93 31.03
N ARG A 1009 -9.98 31.61 31.58
CA ARG A 1009 -11.27 32.19 31.15
C ARG A 1009 -11.71 33.26 32.14
N ALA A 1010 -12.01 34.46 31.66
CA ALA A 1010 -12.50 35.55 32.50
C ALA A 1010 -13.95 35.33 33.00
N VAL A 1011 -14.76 34.57 32.26
CA VAL A 1011 -16.16 34.22 32.58
C VAL A 1011 -16.45 32.81 32.08
N ALA A 1012 -17.31 32.06 32.76
CA ALA A 1012 -17.83 30.78 32.25
C ALA A 1012 -18.56 30.99 30.91
N GLY A 1013 -18.11 30.29 29.86
CA GLY A 1013 -18.62 30.46 28.49
C GLY A 1013 -17.83 31.45 27.62
N ALA A 1014 -16.84 32.16 28.16
CA ALA A 1014 -15.91 32.95 27.34
C ALA A 1014 -14.79 32.07 26.75
N ASN A 1015 -14.19 32.53 25.64
CA ASN A 1015 -12.95 31.97 25.12
C ASN A 1015 -11.86 31.99 26.19
N VAL A 1016 -10.90 31.05 26.09
CA VAL A 1016 -9.65 31.16 26.84
C VAL A 1016 -8.92 32.39 26.33
N SER A 1017 -8.40 33.20 27.24
CA SER A 1017 -7.59 34.39 26.94
C SER A 1017 -6.19 34.21 27.48
N VAL A 1018 -5.19 34.56 26.66
CA VAL A 1018 -3.77 34.45 26.97
C VAL A 1018 -3.17 35.84 27.03
N LEU A 1019 -2.51 36.16 28.15
CA LEU A 1019 -1.97 37.48 28.43
C LEU A 1019 -0.52 37.34 28.92
N GLY A 1020 0.43 37.78 28.10
CA GLY A 1020 1.86 37.77 28.41
C GLY A 1020 2.68 38.52 27.38
N GLU A 1021 3.96 38.73 27.69
CA GLU A 1021 4.91 39.41 26.80
C GLU A 1021 5.19 38.58 25.53
N THR A 1022 5.21 37.26 25.66
CA THR A 1022 5.28 36.27 24.55
C THR A 1022 4.24 36.52 23.46
N THR A 1023 3.02 36.89 23.82
CA THR A 1023 1.93 37.16 22.86
C THR A 1023 2.21 38.43 22.03
N ASN A 1024 2.78 39.46 22.65
CA ASN A 1024 3.25 40.65 21.93
C ASN A 1024 4.48 40.35 21.05
N LEU A 1025 5.37 39.47 21.50
CA LEU A 1025 6.55 39.05 20.75
C LEU A 1025 6.15 38.31 19.47
N ALA A 1026 5.28 37.30 19.57
CA ALA A 1026 4.78 36.54 18.42
C ALA A 1026 4.15 37.46 17.35
N ALA A 1027 3.30 38.41 17.74
CA ALA A 1027 2.71 39.39 16.81
C ALA A 1027 3.75 40.32 16.15
N ARG A 1028 4.87 40.62 16.83
CA ARG A 1028 5.96 41.45 16.28
C ARG A 1028 6.88 40.66 15.34
N LEU A 1029 7.20 39.41 15.66
CA LEU A 1029 7.90 38.48 14.78
C LEU A 1029 7.08 38.22 13.52
N GLN A 1030 5.77 38.02 13.68
CA GLN A 1030 4.81 37.92 12.58
C GLN A 1030 4.91 39.15 11.68
N THR A 1031 4.90 40.37 12.24
CA THR A 1031 5.00 41.61 11.46
C THR A 1031 6.28 41.68 10.60
N ALA A 1032 7.34 40.97 10.99
CA ALA A 1032 8.62 40.91 10.27
C ALA A 1032 8.70 39.80 9.20
N ALA A 1033 7.71 38.91 9.09
CA ALA A 1033 7.65 37.82 8.12
C ALA A 1033 7.07 38.26 6.76
N ALA A 1034 7.70 37.87 5.65
CA ALA A 1034 7.13 38.00 4.31
C ALA A 1034 6.09 36.89 4.01
N ALA A 1035 5.56 36.87 2.78
CA ALA A 1035 4.66 35.80 2.33
C ALA A 1035 5.42 34.47 2.22
N GLY A 1036 4.94 33.42 2.91
CA GLY A 1036 5.60 32.12 2.97
C GLY A 1036 6.75 32.05 3.98
N GLU A 1037 6.89 33.01 4.89
CA GLU A 1037 7.93 32.99 5.93
C GLU A 1037 7.36 32.78 7.33
N ILE A 1038 8.13 32.06 8.16
CA ILE A 1038 7.86 31.82 9.57
C ILE A 1038 9.03 32.38 10.38
N VAL A 1039 8.75 33.26 11.35
CA VAL A 1039 9.79 33.87 12.21
C VAL A 1039 9.61 33.41 13.66
N LEU A 1040 10.63 32.73 14.18
CA LEU A 1040 10.67 32.13 15.53
C LEU A 1040 11.41 33.04 16.51
N SER A 1041 10.97 33.09 17.77
CA SER A 1041 11.77 33.64 18.87
C SER A 1041 12.94 32.71 19.21
N ASP A 1042 14.03 33.22 19.81
CA ASP A 1042 15.18 32.39 20.22
C ASP A 1042 14.80 31.20 21.14
N GLU A 1043 13.87 31.40 22.08
CA GLU A 1043 13.32 30.32 22.93
C GLU A 1043 12.49 29.30 22.16
N ALA A 1044 11.84 29.71 21.05
CA ALA A 1044 11.10 28.78 20.20
C ALA A 1044 12.08 27.95 19.37
N HIS A 1045 13.07 28.59 18.73
CA HIS A 1045 14.12 27.90 17.98
C HIS A 1045 14.88 26.87 18.83
N ARG A 1046 15.30 27.23 20.05
CA ARG A 1046 15.97 26.32 20.98
C ARG A 1046 15.14 25.11 21.46
N ARG A 1047 13.85 25.04 21.12
CA ARG A 1047 12.95 23.91 21.41
C ARG A 1047 12.63 23.05 20.20
N VAL A 1048 12.95 23.52 18.99
CA VAL A 1048 12.63 22.85 17.72
C VAL A 1048 13.88 22.60 16.86
N ALA A 1049 15.08 22.97 17.32
CA ALA A 1049 16.33 22.85 16.56
C ALA A 1049 16.59 21.41 16.09
N ASP A 1050 16.53 20.46 17.01
CA ASP A 1050 16.72 19.03 16.73
C ASP A 1050 15.64 18.51 15.74
N TRP A 1051 14.38 18.92 15.93
CA TRP A 1051 13.25 18.59 15.04
C TRP A 1051 13.39 19.19 13.63
N LEU A 1052 14.01 20.36 13.51
CA LEU A 1052 14.34 21.02 12.23
C LEU A 1052 15.50 20.30 11.53
N GLU A 1053 16.54 19.91 12.27
CA GLU A 1053 17.71 19.18 11.75
C GLU A 1053 17.30 17.79 11.22
N GLU A 1054 16.47 17.04 11.97
CA GLU A 1054 15.83 15.78 11.53
C GLU A 1054 15.11 15.90 10.18
N ARG A 1055 14.61 17.10 9.84
CA ARG A 1055 13.78 17.38 8.66
C ARG A 1055 14.51 18.16 7.56
N GLY A 1056 15.81 18.46 7.74
CA GLY A 1056 16.60 19.24 6.79
C GLY A 1056 16.12 20.68 6.60
N LEU A 1057 15.47 21.27 7.61
CA LEU A 1057 14.89 22.62 7.55
C LEU A 1057 15.80 23.65 8.21
N GLU A 1058 16.53 24.44 7.43
CA GLU A 1058 17.40 25.50 7.96
C GLU A 1058 16.61 26.75 8.38
N ALA A 1059 16.85 27.24 9.60
CA ALA A 1059 16.38 28.54 10.07
C ALA A 1059 17.56 29.52 10.21
N ALA A 1060 17.50 30.66 9.53
CA ALA A 1060 18.56 31.66 9.53
C ALA A 1060 18.46 32.59 10.76
N PRO A 1061 19.54 32.77 11.57
CA PRO A 1061 19.52 33.67 12.72
C PRO A 1061 19.50 35.15 12.28
N GLU A 1062 18.63 35.94 12.90
CA GLU A 1062 18.45 37.37 12.63
C GLU A 1062 18.35 38.17 13.94
N THR A 1063 18.67 39.46 13.89
CA THR A 1063 18.51 40.40 15.02
C THR A 1063 17.54 41.50 14.62
N LEU A 1064 16.42 41.62 15.35
CA LEU A 1064 15.29 42.48 15.01
C LEU A 1064 15.05 43.55 16.08
N GLU A 1065 14.98 44.82 15.67
CA GLU A 1065 14.54 45.93 16.54
C GLU A 1065 13.01 45.99 16.58
N LEU A 1066 12.41 45.30 17.55
CA LEU A 1066 10.95 45.12 17.64
C LEU A 1066 10.27 46.16 18.53
N LYS A 1067 9.34 46.93 17.95
CA LYS A 1067 8.62 48.01 18.64
C LYS A 1067 7.84 47.52 19.88
N GLY A 1068 8.37 47.83 21.06
CA GLY A 1068 7.77 47.49 22.36
C GLY A 1068 8.71 46.73 23.29
N PHE A 1069 9.91 46.37 22.82
CA PHE A 1069 10.96 45.70 23.60
C PHE A 1069 12.15 46.64 23.79
N ASP A 1070 12.80 46.57 24.96
CA ASP A 1070 13.99 47.37 25.26
C ASP A 1070 15.26 46.73 24.63
N GLY A 1071 15.35 46.85 23.30
CA GLY A 1071 16.52 46.52 22.48
C GLY A 1071 16.34 45.31 21.55
N SER A 1072 17.31 45.16 20.64
CA SER A 1072 17.50 44.05 19.70
C SER A 1072 17.06 42.68 20.22
N GLN A 1073 16.05 42.10 19.58
CA GLN A 1073 15.56 40.75 19.83
C GLN A 1073 16.21 39.75 18.89
N ARG A 1074 16.64 38.60 19.40
CA ARG A 1074 17.15 37.50 18.56
C ARG A 1074 15.99 36.64 18.05
N ALA A 1075 15.96 36.46 16.75
CA ALA A 1075 14.96 35.69 16.03
C ALA A 1075 15.62 34.71 15.06
N TRP A 1076 14.84 33.77 14.54
CA TRP A 1076 15.27 32.78 13.56
C TRP A 1076 14.21 32.68 12.46
N ARG A 1077 14.60 32.93 11.20
CA ARG A 1077 13.71 33.00 10.03
C ARG A 1077 13.78 31.69 9.26
N LEU A 1078 12.64 31.02 9.14
CA LEU A 1078 12.43 29.83 8.32
C LEU A 1078 11.60 30.20 7.10
N THR A 1079 12.12 29.95 5.90
CA THR A 1079 11.34 30.02 4.67
C THR A 1079 10.49 28.75 4.58
N ALA A 1080 9.16 28.86 4.65
CA ALA A 1080 8.30 27.71 4.45
C ALA A 1080 8.44 27.23 3.00
N GLY A 1081 8.60 25.92 2.82
CA GLY A 1081 9.09 25.29 1.58
C GLY A 1081 8.15 25.32 0.37
N VAL A 1082 7.79 26.50 -0.12
CA VAL A 1082 7.50 26.69 -1.56
C VAL A 1082 8.84 26.88 -2.28
N GLN A 1083 9.60 25.79 -2.41
CA GLN A 1083 10.64 25.73 -3.44
C GLN A 1083 9.97 25.93 -4.80
N ARG A 1084 10.66 26.68 -5.67
CA ARG A 1084 10.18 27.07 -7.02
C ARG A 1084 10.39 25.97 -8.03
#